data_AF-A0A6A5FIM1-F1
#
_entry.id   AF-A0A6A5FIM1-F1
#
_cell.length_a   1.000
_cell.length_b   1.000
_cell.length_c   1.000
_cell.angle_alpha   90.00
_cell.angle_beta   90.00
_cell.angle_gamma   90.00
#
_symmetry.space_group_name_H-M   'P 1'
#
loop_
_entity.id
_entity.type
_entity.pdbx_description
1 polymer ?
#
loop_
_entity_poly.entity_id
_entity_poly.type
_entity_poly.pdbx_seq_one_letter_code
_entity_poly.pdbx_strand_id
1 'polypeptide(L)'
;MVRPITLRARNLPQPQSGQKNYECVFSIQGKVQRIPAVRFNSSCIQCQNTSYWYEGDEAGDLPVDFSIVWDGDFFIDKPASMKALLYKCEAQRSSCGQCLKAPSAFECGWCTESRKCLLRQHCPAAEQNWMHHGRHNLRCSHPRITKIDPLTGPREGGTRVTIEGENLGLQVKEIAHVQVAGVRCNPVPAQYISAERRTNREIICITPASLSGSGPAPIRLMIDRAEVTSSETKYVYTEDPTITGIEPNWTILNGSTLITVTGTNLLTIQEPKVRAKYGGVETSNFCTVVNDSTMTCLAPGLVYGKPNPPEGALRPDEFGFIFDQVSSLLVLNSTPFTHYPNPTFDPLGNSGILEVKPGSPIILKGKNLIPAAPGTSRLNYTVLIGESPCLLTVSENQLLCDSPDLTGEQRVLIIVGGLEYSPGTLHIYSDSALTLPAIIGIGAGGGVLLIAIIAVLIAYKRKTRDADRTLKRLQLQMDNLESRVALECKEAFAELQTDIQELTNDMDGVKIPFLEYRTYTMRVMFPGIEEHPVLKELDSPANVEKALRLFSQLLNNKMFLLTFIHTLEAQRSFSMRDRGNVASLLMAALQGRMEYATVVLKQLLADLIEKNLENRNHPKLLLRRTESVAEKMLTNWFTFLLHRFLKECAGEPLFMLYCAIKQQMEKGPIDAITGEARYSLSEDKLIRQQIDYKQLTLMCIPPEGEAGTEVPVKVLNCDTVTQVKDKLLDAVYKGIPFSQRPQADDMDLEWRQGRLTRIILQDEDVTTKIESDWKRLNTLAHYQVTDGSLVALVQKQVSAYNIANSFTFTRSLSRYESLLRTSSSPDSLRSRAPMITPDQETGTKLWHLVKNHEHSDQREGDRGSKMVSEIYLTRLLATKGTLQKFVDDLFETVFSTAHRGSALPLAIKYMFDFLDEQADKRQISDPDVRHTWKSNCLPLRFWVNVIKNPQFVFDIHKSSITDACLSVVAQTFMDSCSTSEHRLGKDSPSNKLLYAKDIPNYKSWVERYYRDIAKLPSISDQDMDAYLVEQSRLHGTEFNTLSALSELYFYINKYKEEILTALDRDGYCRKHKLRHKLEQAINLMSGSS
;
A
#
# COMPACT_ATOMS: atom_id res chain seq x y z
N MET A 1 27.39 -17.71 65.92
CA MET A 1 28.53 -18.63 65.68
C MET A 1 28.84 -18.64 64.19
N VAL A 2 30.08 -18.28 63.81
CA VAL A 2 30.57 -18.44 62.44
C VAL A 2 30.92 -19.91 62.24
N ARG A 3 30.31 -20.59 61.25
CA ARG A 3 30.66 -21.98 60.94
C ARG A 3 32.03 -21.99 60.26
N PRO A 4 33.04 -22.67 60.80
CA PRO A 4 34.33 -22.75 60.16
C PRO A 4 34.22 -23.58 58.87
N ILE A 5 34.93 -23.15 57.83
CA ILE A 5 35.01 -23.88 56.56
C ILE A 5 36.08 -24.96 56.72
N THR A 6 35.64 -26.22 56.80
CA THR A 6 36.52 -27.39 56.93
C THR A 6 36.48 -28.22 55.65
N LEU A 7 37.66 -28.47 55.09
CA LEU A 7 37.86 -29.10 53.78
C LEU A 7 38.55 -30.43 53.99
N ARG A 8 37.97 -31.48 53.40
CA ARG A 8 38.56 -32.81 53.39
C ARG A 8 39.39 -32.99 52.13
N ALA A 9 40.62 -33.45 52.30
CA ALA A 9 41.58 -33.70 51.22
C ALA A 9 42.30 -35.03 51.46
N ARG A 10 43.25 -35.39 50.59
CA ARG A 10 44.16 -36.52 50.78
C ARG A 10 45.58 -36.06 50.50
N ASN A 11 46.56 -36.62 51.21
CA ASN A 11 47.99 -36.37 50.99
C ASN A 11 48.44 -34.91 51.17
N LEU A 12 47.83 -34.17 52.10
CA LEU A 12 48.19 -32.77 52.34
C LEU A 12 49.64 -32.63 52.86
N PRO A 13 50.51 -31.88 52.17
CA PRO A 13 51.88 -31.58 52.62
C PRO A 13 51.94 -31.07 54.06
N GLN A 14 52.94 -31.50 54.82
CA GLN A 14 53.26 -30.88 56.10
C GLN A 14 54.25 -29.74 55.86
N PRO A 15 53.92 -28.48 56.22
CA PRO A 15 54.82 -27.35 56.01
C PRO A 15 56.16 -27.56 56.75
N GLN A 16 57.28 -27.39 56.05
CA GLN A 16 58.62 -27.42 56.63
C GLN A 16 59.09 -26.02 57.06
N SER A 17 60.15 -25.96 57.87
CA SER A 17 60.69 -24.69 58.37
C SER A 17 61.09 -23.76 57.22
N GLY A 18 60.48 -22.57 57.16
CA GLY A 18 60.70 -21.57 56.09
C GLY A 18 59.59 -21.49 55.03
N GLN A 19 58.68 -22.47 54.96
CA GLN A 19 57.54 -22.44 54.02
C GLN A 19 56.33 -21.70 54.60
N LYS A 20 55.54 -21.04 53.74
CA LYS A 20 54.27 -20.42 54.16
C LYS A 20 53.20 -21.49 54.37
N ASN A 21 52.40 -21.30 55.43
CA ASN A 21 51.28 -22.18 55.76
C ASN A 21 50.15 -22.12 54.71
N TYR A 22 49.14 -22.96 54.87
CA TYR A 22 47.96 -22.97 53.98
C TYR A 22 47.14 -21.69 54.09
N GLU A 23 46.59 -21.24 52.98
CA GLU A 23 45.64 -20.13 52.91
C GLU A 23 44.40 -20.52 52.10
N CYS A 24 43.25 -20.05 52.56
CA CYS A 24 41.98 -20.12 51.86
C CYS A 24 41.78 -18.83 51.05
N VAL A 25 41.62 -18.95 49.75
CA VAL A 25 41.54 -17.83 48.80
C VAL A 25 40.11 -17.74 48.27
N PHE A 26 39.47 -16.58 48.49
CA PHE A 26 38.14 -16.26 47.99
C PHE A 26 38.22 -15.14 46.95
N SER A 27 37.59 -15.33 45.79
CA SER A 27 37.41 -14.27 44.80
C SER A 27 35.99 -13.72 44.91
N ILE A 28 35.83 -12.57 45.55
CA ILE A 28 34.54 -11.94 45.80
C ILE A 28 34.48 -10.67 44.94
N GLN A 29 33.64 -10.68 43.89
CA GLN A 29 33.41 -9.52 43.01
C GLN A 29 34.71 -8.87 42.49
N GLY A 30 35.68 -9.69 42.06
CA GLY A 30 36.96 -9.23 41.51
C GLY A 30 38.02 -8.86 42.56
N LYS A 31 37.71 -8.93 43.86
CA LYS A 31 38.69 -8.77 44.94
C LYS A 31 39.06 -10.13 45.52
N VAL A 32 40.36 -10.42 45.56
CA VAL A 32 40.92 -11.65 46.12
C VAL A 32 41.19 -11.45 47.61
N GLN A 33 40.58 -12.28 48.46
CA GLN A 33 40.84 -12.33 49.90
C GLN A 33 41.55 -13.63 50.28
N ARG A 34 42.66 -13.51 51.01
CA ARG A 34 43.48 -14.64 51.46
C ARG A 34 43.38 -14.76 52.98
N ILE A 35 42.87 -15.89 53.46
CA ILE A 35 42.60 -16.15 54.86
C ILE A 35 43.50 -17.28 55.35
N PRO A 36 44.20 -17.14 56.49
CA PRO A 36 45.02 -18.23 57.03
C PRO A 36 44.19 -19.49 57.27
N ALA A 37 44.78 -20.65 56.96
CA ALA A 37 44.15 -21.95 57.14
C ALA A 37 45.06 -22.90 57.93
N VAL A 38 44.46 -23.71 58.78
CA VAL A 38 45.18 -24.67 59.65
C VAL A 38 44.96 -26.07 59.12
N ARG A 39 46.07 -26.79 58.89
CA ARG A 39 46.06 -28.23 58.59
C ARG A 39 45.86 -29.00 59.90
N PHE A 40 44.72 -29.67 60.03
CA PHE A 40 44.44 -30.52 61.19
C PHE A 40 45.18 -31.87 61.10
N ASN A 41 45.21 -32.47 59.92
CA ASN A 41 45.89 -33.73 59.64
C ASN A 41 46.18 -33.87 58.14
N SER A 42 46.67 -35.02 57.67
CA SER A 42 46.96 -35.26 56.25
C SER A 42 45.72 -35.27 55.33
N SER A 43 44.52 -35.15 55.89
CA SER A 43 43.25 -35.20 55.16
C SER A 43 42.27 -34.08 55.47
N CYS A 44 42.68 -33.03 56.21
CA CYS A 44 41.77 -31.99 56.66
C CYS A 44 42.46 -30.62 56.84
N ILE A 45 41.89 -29.59 56.22
CA ILE A 45 42.27 -28.16 56.38
C ILE A 45 41.04 -27.38 56.84
N GLN A 46 41.24 -26.41 57.72
CA GLN A 46 40.17 -25.51 58.16
C GLN A 46 40.59 -24.06 58.00
N CYS A 47 39.76 -23.27 57.31
CA CYS A 47 39.96 -21.83 57.18
C CYS A 47 39.60 -21.13 58.51
N GLN A 48 40.31 -20.05 58.84
CA GLN A 48 39.93 -19.20 59.97
C GLN A 48 38.64 -18.42 59.68
N ASN A 49 37.89 -18.11 60.75
CA ASN A 49 36.65 -17.34 60.65
C ASN A 49 36.95 -15.88 60.30
N THR A 50 36.33 -15.37 59.23
CA THR A 50 36.49 -13.98 58.76
C THR A 50 35.14 -13.41 58.33
N SER A 51 34.94 -12.09 58.48
CA SER A 51 33.80 -11.35 57.96
C SER A 51 34.09 -10.79 56.56
N TYR A 52 33.11 -10.86 55.66
CA TYR A 52 33.24 -10.40 54.28
C TYR A 52 32.19 -9.33 53.96
N TRP A 53 32.56 -8.37 53.12
CA TRP A 53 31.67 -7.35 52.58
C TRP A 53 31.43 -7.63 51.10
N TYR A 54 30.17 -7.68 50.68
CA TYR A 54 29.79 -7.89 49.28
C TYR A 54 28.44 -7.25 48.95
N GLU A 55 28.29 -6.81 47.70
CA GLU A 55 27.02 -6.33 47.16
C GLU A 55 26.21 -7.54 46.70
N GLY A 56 25.02 -7.74 47.28
CA GLY A 56 24.25 -8.98 47.09
C GLY A 56 22.80 -8.84 47.54
N ASP A 57 22.26 -7.63 47.49
CA ASP A 57 20.89 -7.38 47.93
C ASP A 57 19.88 -7.79 46.84
N GLU A 58 20.36 -7.91 45.59
CA GLU A 58 19.61 -8.35 44.41
C GLU A 58 19.57 -9.87 44.21
N ALA A 59 20.54 -10.61 44.73
CA ALA A 59 20.60 -12.08 44.65
C ALA A 59 20.92 -12.59 46.05
N GLY A 60 19.92 -13.13 46.76
CA GLY A 60 20.03 -13.47 48.19
C GLY A 60 21.12 -14.48 48.56
N ASP A 61 21.79 -15.08 47.57
CA ASP A 61 22.95 -15.94 47.64
C ASP A 61 23.93 -15.68 46.46
N LEU A 62 25.24 -15.69 46.72
CA LEU A 62 26.30 -15.38 45.77
C LEU A 62 27.38 -16.49 45.78
N PRO A 63 27.51 -17.29 44.70
CA PRO A 63 28.60 -18.26 44.57
C PRO A 63 29.91 -17.54 44.27
N VAL A 64 30.93 -17.77 45.08
CA VAL A 64 32.27 -17.17 44.94
C VAL A 64 33.31 -18.24 44.70
N ASP A 65 34.28 -17.95 43.83
CA ASP A 65 35.37 -18.89 43.56
C ASP A 65 36.23 -19.06 44.81
N PHE A 66 36.47 -20.32 45.15
CA PHE A 66 37.14 -20.71 46.35
C PHE A 66 38.31 -21.63 46.01
N SER A 67 39.46 -21.41 46.65
CA SER A 67 40.65 -22.23 46.42
C SER A 67 41.51 -22.33 47.67
N ILE A 68 42.30 -23.39 47.77
CA ILE A 68 43.32 -23.53 48.82
C ILE A 68 44.68 -23.36 48.16
N VAL A 69 45.54 -22.55 48.76
CA VAL A 69 46.93 -22.40 48.34
C VAL A 69 47.88 -22.79 49.47
N TRP A 70 49.04 -23.32 49.10
CA TRP A 70 50.13 -23.68 49.99
C TRP A 70 51.40 -22.95 49.54
N ASP A 71 52.26 -22.59 50.50
CA ASP A 71 53.57 -22.00 50.25
C ASP A 71 53.56 -20.79 49.28
N GLY A 72 52.55 -19.92 49.38
CA GLY A 72 52.33 -18.83 48.44
C GLY A 72 51.23 -19.17 47.42
N ASP A 73 51.59 -19.33 46.15
CA ASP A 73 50.61 -19.46 45.06
C ASP A 73 50.45 -20.90 44.51
N PHE A 74 50.87 -21.93 45.27
CA PHE A 74 50.63 -23.31 44.88
C PHE A 74 49.19 -23.72 45.22
N PHE A 75 48.32 -23.74 44.20
CA PHE A 75 46.96 -24.22 44.34
C PHE A 75 46.92 -25.73 44.61
N ILE A 76 46.25 -26.11 45.69
CA ILE A 76 45.93 -27.50 46.01
C ILE A 76 44.60 -27.82 45.34
N ASP A 77 44.63 -28.63 44.27
CA ASP A 77 43.48 -29.10 43.48
C ASP A 77 42.35 -28.07 43.32
N LYS A 78 42.32 -27.35 42.18
CA LYS A 78 41.31 -26.34 41.87
C LYS A 78 40.29 -26.85 40.84
N PRO A 79 39.39 -27.80 41.18
CA PRO A 79 38.34 -28.22 40.25
C PRO A 79 37.35 -27.06 40.06
N ALA A 80 36.78 -26.96 38.85
CA ALA A 80 35.84 -25.89 38.52
C ALA A 80 34.56 -25.87 39.38
N SER A 81 34.28 -26.97 40.10
CA SER A 81 33.14 -27.11 41.03
C SER A 81 33.42 -26.61 42.45
N MET A 82 34.66 -26.24 42.79
CA MET A 82 35.06 -25.78 44.12
C MET A 82 34.67 -24.31 44.32
N LYS A 83 33.41 -24.08 44.73
CA LYS A 83 32.86 -22.75 45.01
C LYS A 83 32.35 -22.67 46.45
N ALA A 84 32.46 -21.49 47.05
CA ALA A 84 31.82 -21.17 48.32
C ALA A 84 30.55 -20.33 48.07
N LEU A 85 29.59 -20.36 49.00
CA LEU A 85 28.33 -19.62 48.86
C LEU A 85 28.21 -18.58 49.97
N LEU A 86 28.14 -17.30 49.60
CA LEU A 86 27.83 -16.19 50.51
C LEU A 86 26.31 -15.95 50.49
N TYR A 87 25.66 -15.74 51.65
CA TYR A 87 24.22 -15.50 51.71
C TYR A 87 23.86 -14.40 52.71
N LYS A 88 22.76 -13.68 52.44
CA LYS A 88 22.18 -12.63 53.30
C LYS A 88 20.72 -12.95 53.56
N CYS A 89 20.32 -13.03 54.83
CA CYS A 89 18.92 -13.30 55.18
C CYS A 89 17.98 -12.17 54.77
N GLU A 90 18.42 -10.90 54.85
CA GLU A 90 17.61 -9.73 54.51
C GLU A 90 17.40 -9.54 52.99
N ALA A 91 18.33 -10.03 52.17
CA ALA A 91 18.31 -9.83 50.72
C ALA A 91 17.09 -10.53 50.07
N GLN A 92 16.32 -9.75 49.29
CA GLN A 92 15.04 -10.16 48.66
C GLN A 92 13.95 -10.70 49.62
N ARG A 93 14.04 -10.46 50.93
CA ARG A 93 13.11 -11.02 51.93
C ARG A 93 12.53 -9.93 52.84
N SER A 94 11.78 -9.03 52.21
CA SER A 94 11.20 -7.83 52.84
C SER A 94 9.97 -8.10 53.73
N SER A 95 9.31 -9.25 53.57
CA SER A 95 8.13 -9.62 54.35
C SER A 95 8.31 -10.93 55.11
N CYS A 96 7.51 -11.10 56.17
CA CYS A 96 7.44 -12.34 56.96
C CYS A 96 7.28 -13.58 56.06
N GLY A 97 6.42 -13.48 55.04
CA GLY A 97 6.24 -14.56 54.09
C GLY A 97 7.44 -14.91 53.23
N GLN A 98 8.14 -13.89 52.69
CA GLN A 98 9.35 -14.09 51.90
C GLN A 98 10.51 -14.58 52.76
N CYS A 99 10.59 -14.15 54.02
CA CYS A 99 11.63 -14.56 54.94
C CYS A 99 11.59 -16.04 55.29
N LEU A 100 10.39 -16.55 55.57
CA LEU A 100 10.19 -17.96 55.92
C LEU A 100 10.53 -18.90 54.75
N LYS A 101 10.58 -18.42 53.49
CA LYS A 101 11.02 -19.17 52.30
C LYS A 101 12.53 -19.40 52.21
N ALA A 102 13.33 -18.73 53.04
CA ALA A 102 14.78 -18.93 53.01
C ALA A 102 15.11 -20.43 53.19
N PRO A 103 16.00 -21.01 52.35
CA PRO A 103 16.44 -22.38 52.52
C PRO A 103 16.83 -22.67 53.97
N SER A 104 16.36 -23.78 54.53
CA SER A 104 16.64 -24.15 55.92
C SER A 104 18.14 -24.22 56.22
N ALA A 105 18.97 -24.48 55.21
CA ALA A 105 20.42 -24.44 55.26
C ALA A 105 21.01 -23.07 55.66
N PHE A 106 20.28 -21.98 55.45
CA PHE A 106 20.70 -20.61 55.78
C PHE A 106 20.22 -20.15 57.16
N GLU A 107 19.36 -20.93 57.83
CA GLU A 107 18.87 -20.66 59.21
C GLU A 107 18.25 -19.26 59.41
N CYS A 108 17.71 -18.67 58.34
CA CYS A 108 17.02 -17.38 58.40
C CYS A 108 15.62 -17.50 59.02
N GLY A 109 15.15 -16.42 59.63
CA GLY A 109 13.82 -16.35 60.23
C GLY A 109 13.37 -14.92 60.46
N TRP A 110 12.07 -14.76 60.66
CA TRP A 110 11.44 -13.46 60.75
C TRP A 110 11.45 -12.98 62.20
N CYS A 111 12.03 -11.80 62.43
CA CYS A 111 12.04 -11.15 63.74
C CYS A 111 10.84 -10.19 63.82
N THR A 112 9.87 -10.50 64.68
CA THR A 112 8.59 -9.76 64.75
C THR A 112 8.75 -8.32 65.22
N GLU A 113 9.68 -8.08 66.15
CA GLU A 113 9.97 -6.77 66.74
C GLU A 113 10.62 -5.83 65.73
N SER A 114 11.68 -6.28 65.05
CA SER A 114 12.41 -5.47 64.07
C SER A 114 11.80 -5.50 62.67
N ARG A 115 10.82 -6.37 62.42
CA ARG A 115 10.17 -6.60 61.10
C ARG A 115 11.18 -6.87 59.98
N LYS A 116 12.21 -7.67 60.27
CA LYS A 116 13.29 -8.01 59.34
C LYS A 116 13.57 -9.52 59.31
N CYS A 117 14.09 -9.98 58.17
CA CYS A 117 14.56 -11.34 58.01
C CYS A 117 16.01 -11.47 58.48
N LEU A 118 16.21 -12.04 59.66
CA LEU A 118 17.51 -12.08 60.33
C LEU A 118 17.98 -13.52 60.50
N LEU A 119 19.13 -13.70 61.16
CA LEU A 119 19.52 -14.96 61.80
C LEU A 119 19.04 -14.94 63.24
N ARG A 120 18.76 -16.11 63.84
CA ARG A 120 18.18 -16.21 65.20
C ARG A 120 18.95 -15.41 66.25
N GLN A 121 20.28 -15.43 66.18
CA GLN A 121 21.19 -14.74 67.09
C GLN A 121 21.16 -13.20 66.97
N HIS A 122 20.67 -12.67 65.84
CA HIS A 122 20.56 -11.23 65.59
C HIS A 122 19.13 -10.70 65.85
N CYS A 123 18.20 -11.56 66.26
CA CYS A 123 16.86 -11.13 66.68
C CYS A 123 16.85 -10.88 68.20
N PRO A 124 16.52 -9.66 68.66
CA PRO A 124 16.34 -9.37 70.08
C PRO A 124 15.28 -10.27 70.69
N ALA A 125 15.52 -10.79 71.90
CA ALA A 125 14.59 -11.68 72.61
C ALA A 125 14.04 -12.82 71.73
N ALA A 126 14.94 -13.52 71.02
CA ALA A 126 14.60 -14.55 70.03
C ALA A 126 13.68 -15.67 70.56
N GLU A 127 13.59 -15.91 71.86
CA GLU A 127 12.65 -16.91 72.40
C GLU A 127 11.18 -16.53 72.19
N GLN A 128 10.87 -15.22 72.17
CA GLN A 128 9.53 -14.70 71.99
C GLN A 128 9.29 -14.22 70.55
N ASN A 129 10.26 -13.47 70.00
CA ASN A 129 10.08 -12.67 68.78
C ASN A 129 10.55 -13.34 67.48
N TRP A 130 11.07 -14.57 67.56
CA TRP A 130 11.61 -15.30 66.41
C TRP A 130 10.58 -16.24 65.77
N MET A 131 10.39 -16.09 64.46
CA MET A 131 9.57 -16.98 63.64
C MET A 131 10.43 -17.75 62.63
N HIS A 132 10.29 -19.07 62.58
CA HIS A 132 11.03 -19.94 61.67
C HIS A 132 10.13 -21.06 61.13
N HIS A 133 10.57 -21.70 60.03
CA HIS A 133 9.92 -22.88 59.46
C HIS A 133 9.92 -24.02 60.50
N GLY A 134 8.73 -24.41 60.98
CA GLY A 134 8.56 -25.50 61.95
C GLY A 134 7.81 -25.14 63.24
N ARG A 135 7.59 -23.84 63.54
CA ARG A 135 6.75 -23.43 64.68
C ARG A 135 5.26 -23.61 64.34
N HIS A 136 4.46 -24.24 65.20
CA HIS A 136 3.01 -24.35 65.01
C HIS A 136 2.31 -22.99 65.23
N ASN A 137 1.26 -22.69 64.45
CA ASN A 137 0.50 -21.43 64.44
C ASN A 137 1.29 -20.17 64.01
N LEU A 138 2.04 -20.26 62.91
CA LEU A 138 2.71 -19.09 62.31
C LEU A 138 1.69 -18.15 61.66
N ARG A 139 1.55 -16.92 62.17
CA ARG A 139 0.74 -15.86 61.55
C ARG A 139 1.63 -14.69 61.16
N CYS A 140 1.80 -14.47 59.86
CA CYS A 140 2.33 -13.21 59.37
C CYS A 140 1.21 -12.16 59.46
N SER A 141 1.44 -11.07 60.19
CA SER A 141 0.47 -9.98 60.31
C SER A 141 0.42 -9.14 59.03
N HIS A 142 -0.73 -8.47 58.77
CA HIS A 142 -0.97 -7.58 57.63
C HIS A 142 -1.04 -8.27 56.26
N PRO A 143 -2.10 -9.06 55.96
CA PRO A 143 -2.38 -9.52 54.61
C PRO A 143 -2.81 -8.37 53.70
N ARG A 144 -2.31 -8.34 52.46
CA ARG A 144 -2.65 -7.31 51.46
C ARG A 144 -2.74 -7.93 50.08
N ILE A 145 -3.83 -7.64 49.36
CA ILE A 145 -3.97 -7.94 47.93
C ILE A 145 -3.26 -6.84 47.15
N THR A 146 -2.40 -7.25 46.21
CA THR A 146 -1.59 -6.33 45.39
C THR A 146 -2.03 -6.31 43.93
N LYS A 147 -2.45 -7.44 43.38
CA LYS A 147 -2.82 -7.57 41.96
C LYS A 147 -3.88 -8.65 41.77
N ILE A 148 -4.72 -8.48 40.74
CA ILE A 148 -5.56 -9.53 40.17
C ILE A 148 -5.30 -9.58 38.65
N ASP A 149 -5.23 -10.78 38.08
CA ASP A 149 -4.89 -10.99 36.68
C ASP A 149 -5.72 -12.15 36.09
N PRO A 150 -6.47 -11.96 34.98
CA PRO A 150 -6.71 -10.71 34.29
C PRO A 150 -7.60 -9.74 35.11
N LEU A 151 -7.60 -8.46 34.75
CA LEU A 151 -8.40 -7.41 35.41
C LEU A 151 -9.88 -7.43 34.99
N THR A 152 -10.20 -8.05 33.86
CA THR A 152 -11.53 -8.05 33.21
C THR A 152 -11.97 -9.44 32.77
N GLY A 153 -13.29 -9.66 32.69
CA GLY A 153 -13.91 -10.86 32.10
C GLY A 153 -15.41 -10.67 31.81
N PRO A 154 -16.11 -11.65 31.21
CA PRO A 154 -17.49 -11.52 30.79
C PRO A 154 -18.44 -11.59 31.97
N ARG A 155 -19.61 -10.94 31.87
CA ARG A 155 -20.61 -10.90 32.95
C ARG A 155 -21.19 -12.28 33.31
N GLU A 156 -21.22 -13.25 32.37
CA GLU A 156 -21.57 -14.65 32.67
C GLU A 156 -20.51 -15.39 33.51
N GLY A 157 -19.32 -14.80 33.66
CA GLY A 157 -18.23 -15.39 34.44
C GLY A 157 -17.50 -16.52 33.71
N GLY A 158 -16.76 -17.34 34.46
CA GLY A 158 -15.93 -18.42 33.93
C GLY A 158 -14.46 -18.06 33.68
N THR A 159 -14.05 -16.80 33.89
CA THR A 159 -12.66 -16.37 33.76
C THR A 159 -11.80 -16.89 34.90
N ARG A 160 -10.61 -17.42 34.58
CA ARG A 160 -9.64 -17.87 35.59
C ARG A 160 -8.82 -16.66 36.06
N VAL A 161 -9.07 -16.24 37.29
CA VAL A 161 -8.36 -15.11 37.91
C VAL A 161 -7.29 -15.58 38.89
N THR A 162 -6.15 -14.89 38.84
CA THR A 162 -5.01 -15.07 39.73
C THR A 162 -4.92 -13.85 40.65
N ILE A 163 -5.05 -14.06 41.95
CA ILE A 163 -4.96 -13.01 42.97
C ILE A 163 -3.58 -13.10 43.62
N GLU A 164 -2.80 -12.03 43.52
CA GLU A 164 -1.46 -11.91 44.08
C GLU A 164 -1.41 -10.95 45.27
N GLY A 165 -0.59 -11.27 46.28
CA GLY A 165 -0.38 -10.38 47.41
C GLY A 165 0.55 -10.87 48.51
N GLU A 166 0.60 -10.10 49.57
CA GLU A 166 1.44 -10.34 50.73
C GLU A 166 0.66 -11.00 51.87
N ASN A 167 1.29 -11.94 52.57
CA ASN A 167 0.72 -12.65 53.71
C ASN A 167 -0.66 -13.32 53.46
N LEU A 168 -0.94 -13.72 52.21
CA LEU A 168 -2.19 -14.37 51.78
C LEU A 168 -2.32 -15.87 52.17
N GLY A 169 -1.83 -16.23 53.37
CA GLY A 169 -1.77 -17.62 53.87
C GLY A 169 -0.49 -18.36 53.46
N LEU A 170 -0.04 -19.28 54.32
CA LEU A 170 1.09 -20.18 54.07
C LEU A 170 0.64 -21.51 53.44
N GLN A 171 -0.60 -21.93 53.71
CA GLN A 171 -1.21 -23.16 53.22
C GLN A 171 -2.63 -22.88 52.71
N VAL A 172 -3.09 -23.61 51.68
CA VAL A 172 -4.42 -23.39 51.08
C VAL A 172 -5.57 -23.53 52.10
N LYS A 173 -5.37 -24.36 53.14
CA LYS A 173 -6.33 -24.59 54.23
C LYS A 173 -6.60 -23.37 55.11
N GLU A 174 -5.70 -22.38 55.08
CA GLU A 174 -5.85 -21.10 55.80
C GLU A 174 -6.77 -20.14 55.02
N ILE A 175 -7.07 -20.43 53.75
CA ILE A 175 -8.02 -19.64 52.94
C ILE A 175 -9.43 -20.18 53.20
N ALA A 176 -10.24 -19.45 53.96
CA ALA A 176 -11.60 -19.85 54.30
C ALA A 176 -12.55 -19.72 53.10
N HIS A 177 -12.49 -18.60 52.36
CA HIS A 177 -13.15 -18.41 51.06
C HIS A 177 -12.66 -17.14 50.35
N VAL A 178 -12.90 -17.06 49.04
CA VAL A 178 -12.71 -15.86 48.21
C VAL A 178 -14.09 -15.40 47.71
N GLN A 179 -14.31 -14.09 47.62
CA GLN A 179 -15.50 -13.52 46.98
C GLN A 179 -15.07 -12.51 45.91
N VAL A 180 -15.71 -12.60 44.74
CA VAL A 180 -15.61 -11.62 43.66
C VAL A 180 -17.05 -11.14 43.39
N ALA A 181 -17.28 -9.82 43.40
CA ALA A 181 -18.64 -9.24 43.33
C ALA A 181 -19.61 -9.74 44.41
N GLY A 182 -19.12 -10.12 45.59
CA GLY A 182 -19.94 -10.67 46.67
C GLY A 182 -20.40 -12.12 46.44
N VAL A 183 -19.98 -12.76 45.35
CA VAL A 183 -20.26 -14.18 45.06
C VAL A 183 -19.01 -15.01 45.33
N ARG A 184 -19.21 -16.22 45.87
CA ARG A 184 -18.12 -17.11 46.28
C ARG A 184 -17.34 -17.62 45.06
N CYS A 185 -16.04 -17.31 45.03
CA CYS A 185 -15.06 -17.85 44.08
C CYS A 185 -14.30 -18.96 44.80
N ASN A 186 -14.45 -20.21 44.40
CA ASN A 186 -13.78 -21.32 45.09
C ASN A 186 -12.31 -21.44 44.62
N PRO A 187 -11.31 -21.33 45.52
CA PRO A 187 -9.92 -21.54 45.16
C PRO A 187 -9.70 -22.95 44.61
N VAL A 188 -8.87 -23.09 43.58
CA VAL A 188 -8.50 -24.40 43.01
C VAL A 188 -7.30 -24.96 43.79
N PRO A 189 -7.46 -25.98 44.68
CA PRO A 189 -6.40 -26.35 45.62
C PRO A 189 -5.13 -26.88 44.95
N ALA A 190 -5.26 -27.57 43.82
CA ALA A 190 -4.15 -28.10 43.04
C ALA A 190 -3.32 -27.02 42.33
N GLN A 191 -3.85 -25.80 42.19
CA GLN A 191 -3.19 -24.68 41.52
C GLN A 191 -2.82 -23.55 42.50
N TYR A 192 -3.11 -23.72 43.80
CA TYR A 192 -2.64 -22.79 44.82
C TYR A 192 -1.12 -22.85 44.93
N ILE A 193 -0.46 -21.72 44.70
CA ILE A 193 0.98 -21.61 44.92
C ILE A 193 1.20 -21.08 46.34
N SER A 194 1.50 -22.02 47.25
CA SER A 194 1.92 -21.71 48.62
C SER A 194 3.25 -20.93 48.61
N ALA A 195 3.64 -20.39 49.77
CA ALA A 195 4.87 -19.63 49.97
C ALA A 195 6.18 -20.34 49.55
N GLU A 196 6.12 -21.60 49.13
CA GLU A 196 7.26 -22.49 48.89
C GLU A 196 7.81 -22.45 47.43
N ARG A 197 7.12 -21.84 46.45
CA ARG A 197 7.64 -21.65 45.08
C ARG A 197 8.13 -20.22 44.85
N ARG A 198 9.15 -20.05 43.99
CA ARG A 198 9.98 -18.83 43.82
C ARG A 198 9.21 -17.53 43.46
N THR A 199 7.93 -17.60 43.10
CA THR A 199 7.06 -16.48 42.67
C THR A 199 6.21 -15.87 43.80
N ASN A 200 5.51 -14.77 43.52
CA ASN A 200 4.49 -14.17 44.41
C ASN A 200 3.41 -15.22 44.77
N ARG A 201 2.72 -15.05 45.90
CA ARG A 201 1.66 -15.99 46.32
C ARG A 201 0.44 -15.81 45.42
N GLU A 202 0.02 -16.89 44.77
CA GLU A 202 -1.07 -16.87 43.79
C GLU A 202 -2.26 -17.69 44.30
N ILE A 203 -3.41 -17.03 44.44
CA ILE A 203 -4.70 -17.69 44.65
C ILE A 203 -5.43 -17.71 43.31
N ILE A 204 -5.63 -18.91 42.76
CA ILE A 204 -6.34 -19.09 41.49
C ILE A 204 -7.79 -19.53 41.77
N CYS A 205 -8.76 -18.80 41.21
CA CYS A 205 -10.17 -19.17 41.26
C CYS A 205 -10.89 -18.79 39.94
N ILE A 206 -12.08 -19.35 39.71
CA ILE A 206 -12.88 -19.07 38.51
C ILE A 206 -14.01 -18.12 38.89
N THR A 207 -14.12 -16.98 38.19
CA THR A 207 -15.10 -15.95 38.51
C THR A 207 -16.52 -16.46 38.31
N PRO A 208 -17.44 -16.20 39.26
CA PRO A 208 -18.85 -16.50 39.07
C PRO A 208 -19.52 -15.49 38.12
N ALA A 209 -20.76 -15.76 37.71
CA ALA A 209 -21.59 -14.79 37.00
C ALA A 209 -21.87 -13.56 37.89
N SER A 210 -21.86 -12.37 37.28
CA SER A 210 -22.13 -11.11 37.97
C SER A 210 -23.62 -10.94 38.26
N LEU A 211 -23.96 -10.72 39.54
CA LEU A 211 -25.33 -10.39 39.96
C LEU A 211 -25.74 -8.95 39.62
N SER A 212 -24.76 -8.07 39.36
CA SER A 212 -24.98 -6.64 39.11
C SER A 212 -24.72 -6.23 37.65
N GLY A 213 -24.49 -7.21 36.76
CA GLY A 213 -24.13 -6.96 35.36
C GLY A 213 -22.67 -6.48 35.20
N SER A 214 -22.39 -5.77 34.12
CA SER A 214 -21.07 -5.25 33.81
C SER A 214 -20.70 -4.06 34.72
N GLY A 215 -19.47 -4.04 35.21
CA GLY A 215 -18.96 -3.00 36.11
C GLY A 215 -17.87 -3.48 37.07
N PRO A 216 -17.29 -2.55 37.86
CA PRO A 216 -16.26 -2.87 38.84
C PRO A 216 -16.82 -3.64 40.03
N ALA A 217 -16.18 -4.75 40.35
CA ALA A 217 -16.49 -5.67 41.42
C ALA A 217 -15.40 -5.68 42.50
N PRO A 218 -15.75 -5.53 43.80
CA PRO A 218 -14.79 -5.65 44.88
C PRO A 218 -14.36 -7.11 45.06
N ILE A 219 -13.11 -7.30 45.48
CA ILE A 219 -12.53 -8.59 45.82
C ILE A 219 -12.40 -8.67 47.34
N ARG A 220 -12.91 -9.76 47.93
CA ARG A 220 -12.78 -10.03 49.36
C ARG A 220 -12.14 -11.40 49.57
N LEU A 221 -11.14 -11.45 50.43
CA LEU A 221 -10.45 -12.67 50.79
C LEU A 221 -10.58 -12.89 52.29
N MET A 222 -11.03 -14.08 52.69
CA MET A 222 -11.09 -14.49 54.09
C MET A 222 -9.97 -15.48 54.39
N ILE A 223 -9.03 -15.07 55.22
CA ILE A 223 -7.91 -15.91 55.69
C ILE A 223 -8.16 -16.21 57.17
N ASP A 224 -8.38 -17.48 57.51
CA ASP A 224 -8.90 -17.93 58.80
C ASP A 224 -10.18 -17.17 59.25
N ARG A 225 -10.01 -16.12 60.07
CA ARG A 225 -11.06 -15.23 60.60
C ARG A 225 -10.82 -13.75 60.26
N ALA A 226 -9.79 -13.44 59.48
CA ALA A 226 -9.45 -12.08 59.08
C ALA A 226 -9.95 -11.81 57.67
N GLU A 227 -10.67 -10.69 57.51
CA GLU A 227 -11.12 -10.19 56.22
C GLU A 227 -10.06 -9.30 55.60
N VAL A 228 -9.76 -9.55 54.33
CA VAL A 228 -8.80 -8.81 53.52
C VAL A 228 -9.53 -8.24 52.33
N THR A 229 -9.51 -6.92 52.20
CA THR A 229 -10.10 -6.19 51.08
C THR A 229 -9.08 -5.23 50.50
N SER A 230 -9.23 -4.89 49.22
CA SER A 230 -8.42 -3.87 48.55
C SER A 230 -9.34 -2.81 47.95
N SER A 231 -9.08 -1.54 48.28
CA SER A 231 -9.75 -0.40 47.64
C SER A 231 -9.16 -0.08 46.27
N GLU A 232 -7.89 -0.40 46.06
CA GLU A 232 -7.10 -0.13 44.86
C GLU A 232 -7.29 -1.21 43.79
N THR A 233 -7.40 -2.48 44.18
CA THR A 233 -7.51 -3.62 43.27
C THR A 233 -8.96 -4.05 43.11
N LYS A 234 -9.51 -3.93 41.90
CA LYS A 234 -10.89 -4.33 41.56
C LYS A 234 -10.88 -5.21 40.31
N TYR A 235 -11.81 -6.16 40.25
CA TYR A 235 -12.10 -6.92 39.03
C TYR A 235 -13.21 -6.22 38.25
N VAL A 236 -13.21 -6.25 36.93
CA VAL A 236 -14.24 -5.57 36.12
C VAL A 236 -14.97 -6.58 35.24
N TYR A 237 -16.26 -6.75 35.48
CA TYR A 237 -17.12 -7.49 34.57
C TYR A 237 -17.44 -6.61 33.36
N THR A 238 -17.26 -7.15 32.16
CA THR A 238 -17.55 -6.50 30.88
C THR A 238 -18.76 -7.18 30.23
N GLU A 239 -19.27 -6.63 29.13
CA GLU A 239 -20.37 -7.28 28.40
C GLU A 239 -19.88 -8.59 27.77
N ASP A 240 -20.78 -9.56 27.61
CA ASP A 240 -20.43 -10.85 27.02
C ASP A 240 -19.98 -10.66 25.55
N PRO A 241 -19.00 -11.45 25.07
CA PRO A 241 -18.59 -11.41 23.67
C PRO A 241 -19.71 -11.81 22.72
N THR A 242 -19.68 -11.28 21.50
CA THR A 242 -20.58 -11.71 20.41
C THR A 242 -19.79 -12.06 19.16
N ILE A 243 -20.31 -12.99 18.36
CA ILE A 243 -19.73 -13.37 17.06
C ILE A 243 -20.65 -12.89 15.94
N THR A 244 -20.11 -12.12 15.00
CA THR A 244 -20.82 -11.55 13.86
C THR A 244 -20.51 -12.28 12.55
N GLY A 245 -19.31 -12.85 12.40
CA GLY A 245 -18.87 -13.46 11.15
C GLY A 245 -17.68 -14.41 11.31
N ILE A 246 -17.58 -15.38 10.38
CA ILE A 246 -16.49 -16.35 10.30
C ILE A 246 -16.06 -16.47 8.83
N GLU A 247 -14.79 -16.21 8.53
CA GLU A 247 -14.24 -16.26 7.17
C GLU A 247 -12.85 -16.93 7.14
N PRO A 248 -12.65 -17.99 6.34
CA PRO A 248 -13.66 -18.72 5.58
C PRO A 248 -14.62 -19.51 6.49
N ASN A 249 -15.83 -19.79 6.00
CA ASN A 249 -16.83 -20.64 6.67
C ASN A 249 -16.65 -22.15 6.37
N TRP A 250 -15.41 -22.58 6.13
CA TRP A 250 -15.09 -23.96 5.82
C TRP A 250 -13.65 -24.34 6.23
N THR A 251 -13.38 -25.64 6.32
CA THR A 251 -12.05 -26.22 6.60
C THR A 251 -11.93 -27.62 5.97
N ILE A 252 -10.76 -28.28 6.08
CA ILE A 252 -10.60 -29.72 5.80
C ILE A 252 -10.99 -30.59 7.00
N LEU A 253 -11.20 -31.90 6.82
CA LEU A 253 -11.59 -32.84 7.88
C LEU A 253 -10.65 -32.84 9.09
N ASN A 254 -9.34 -32.65 8.88
CA ASN A 254 -8.37 -32.52 9.98
C ASN A 254 -8.48 -31.20 10.75
N GLY A 255 -9.25 -30.24 10.25
CA GLY A 255 -9.33 -28.89 10.80
C GLY A 255 -8.08 -28.09 10.47
N SER A 256 -7.65 -27.27 11.44
CA SER A 256 -6.40 -26.49 11.45
C SER A 256 -6.22 -25.52 10.29
N THR A 257 -7.30 -25.24 9.55
CA THR A 257 -7.36 -24.09 8.63
C THR A 257 -7.52 -22.83 9.47
N LEU A 258 -6.73 -21.80 9.17
CA LEU A 258 -6.83 -20.51 9.83
C LEU A 258 -8.14 -19.82 9.41
N ILE A 259 -9.02 -19.55 10.37
CA ILE A 259 -10.27 -18.82 10.19
C ILE A 259 -10.22 -17.49 10.93
N THR A 260 -10.71 -16.44 10.30
CA THR A 260 -10.89 -15.12 10.91
C THR A 260 -12.31 -15.05 11.46
N VAL A 261 -12.43 -14.67 12.72
CA VAL A 261 -13.71 -14.54 13.41
C VAL A 261 -13.88 -13.09 13.83
N THR A 262 -14.98 -12.48 13.41
CA THR A 262 -15.34 -11.09 13.73
C THR A 262 -16.43 -11.06 14.79
N GLY A 263 -16.41 -10.06 15.66
CA GLY A 263 -17.27 -10.00 16.84
C GLY A 263 -17.17 -8.70 17.64
N THR A 264 -17.58 -8.74 18.90
CA THR A 264 -17.42 -7.65 19.88
C THR A 264 -16.94 -8.21 21.21
N ASN A 265 -16.26 -7.39 22.02
CA ASN A 265 -15.73 -7.74 23.34
C ASN A 265 -14.85 -9.01 23.33
N LEU A 266 -14.11 -9.25 22.24
CA LEU A 266 -13.30 -10.48 22.12
C LEU A 266 -12.06 -10.46 23.01
N LEU A 267 -11.55 -9.28 23.38
CA LEU A 267 -10.41 -9.16 24.32
C LEU A 267 -10.77 -9.55 25.75
N THR A 268 -12.07 -9.64 26.07
CA THR A 268 -12.57 -10.03 27.37
C THR A 268 -12.25 -11.49 27.72
N ILE A 269 -12.09 -12.35 26.71
CA ILE A 269 -11.98 -13.81 26.91
C ILE A 269 -10.51 -14.22 27.04
N GLN A 270 -10.21 -14.93 28.12
CA GLN A 270 -8.85 -15.33 28.47
C GLN A 270 -8.32 -16.46 27.58
N GLU A 271 -9.11 -17.51 27.35
CA GLU A 271 -8.73 -18.66 26.53
C GLU A 271 -9.82 -19.01 25.50
N PRO A 272 -10.01 -18.18 24.46
CA PRO A 272 -11.04 -18.43 23.46
C PRO A 272 -10.70 -19.69 22.66
N LYS A 273 -11.66 -20.60 22.53
CA LYS A 273 -11.55 -21.81 21.70
C LYS A 273 -12.73 -21.90 20.75
N VAL A 274 -12.48 -22.48 19.58
CA VAL A 274 -13.53 -22.86 18.63
C VAL A 274 -13.83 -24.35 18.81
N ARG A 275 -15.11 -24.75 18.77
CA ARG A 275 -15.56 -26.13 18.95
C ARG A 275 -16.43 -26.61 17.78
N ALA A 276 -16.36 -27.90 17.50
CA ALA A 276 -17.28 -28.60 16.64
C ALA A 276 -17.64 -29.97 17.25
N LYS A 277 -18.86 -30.43 17.02
CA LYS A 277 -19.33 -31.74 17.46
C LYS A 277 -19.85 -32.51 16.25
N TYR A 278 -19.42 -33.75 16.10
CA TYR A 278 -19.86 -34.61 15.00
C TYR A 278 -19.91 -36.06 15.46
N GLY A 279 -21.04 -36.74 15.25
CA GLY A 279 -21.24 -38.14 15.65
C GLY A 279 -21.12 -38.35 17.17
N GLY A 280 -21.47 -37.34 17.96
CA GLY A 280 -21.37 -37.36 19.43
C GLY A 280 -19.97 -37.08 19.99
N VAL A 281 -18.96 -36.89 19.15
CA VAL A 281 -17.59 -36.55 19.58
C VAL A 281 -17.38 -35.04 19.43
N GLU A 282 -16.90 -34.39 20.47
CA GLU A 282 -16.54 -32.97 20.47
C GLU A 282 -15.04 -32.78 20.23
N THR A 283 -14.70 -31.86 19.34
CA THR A 283 -13.35 -31.41 19.07
C THR A 283 -13.27 -29.90 19.25
N SER A 284 -12.11 -29.42 19.70
CA SER A 284 -11.87 -27.99 19.86
C SER A 284 -10.45 -27.62 19.48
N ASN A 285 -10.24 -26.35 19.18
CA ASN A 285 -8.94 -25.80 18.80
C ASN A 285 -8.84 -24.32 19.24
N PHE A 286 -7.63 -23.79 19.29
CA PHE A 286 -7.33 -22.51 19.93
C PHE A 286 -7.61 -21.32 19.02
N CYS A 287 -7.98 -20.20 19.64
CA CYS A 287 -8.09 -18.89 19.00
C CYS A 287 -7.08 -17.92 19.60
N THR A 288 -6.63 -16.97 18.78
CA THR A 288 -5.76 -15.87 19.17
C THR A 288 -6.49 -14.57 18.88
N VAL A 289 -6.76 -13.79 19.93
CA VAL A 289 -7.44 -12.50 19.80
C VAL A 289 -6.47 -11.48 19.21
N VAL A 290 -6.87 -10.83 18.12
CA VAL A 290 -6.07 -9.79 17.46
C VAL A 290 -6.43 -8.42 18.02
N ASN A 291 -7.73 -8.15 18.17
CA ASN A 291 -8.27 -6.95 18.81
C ASN A 291 -9.69 -7.24 19.33
N ASP A 292 -10.36 -6.22 19.88
CA ASP A 292 -11.67 -6.40 20.51
C ASP A 292 -12.81 -6.83 19.56
N SER A 293 -12.57 -6.69 18.25
CA SER A 293 -13.53 -7.00 17.19
C SER A 293 -13.14 -8.19 16.31
N THR A 294 -11.91 -8.69 16.42
CA THR A 294 -11.37 -9.71 15.52
C THR A 294 -10.43 -10.68 16.24
N MET A 295 -10.55 -11.97 15.94
CA MET A 295 -9.64 -13.01 16.37
C MET A 295 -9.38 -14.01 15.25
N THR A 296 -8.25 -14.71 15.31
CA THR A 296 -7.91 -15.79 14.39
C THR A 296 -7.97 -17.12 15.11
N CYS A 297 -8.71 -18.09 14.59
CA CYS A 297 -8.79 -19.43 15.15
C CYS A 297 -8.22 -20.47 14.19
N LEU A 298 -7.68 -21.55 14.72
CA LEU A 298 -7.48 -22.77 13.95
C LEU A 298 -8.80 -23.55 13.96
N ALA A 299 -9.36 -23.89 12.80
CA ALA A 299 -10.62 -24.60 12.75
C ALA A 299 -10.53 -25.98 13.46
N PRO A 300 -11.59 -26.44 14.13
CA PRO A 300 -11.60 -27.77 14.75
C PRO A 300 -11.78 -28.86 13.68
N GLY A 301 -11.03 -29.95 13.79
CA GLY A 301 -11.20 -31.14 12.93
C GLY A 301 -12.40 -31.99 13.33
N LEU A 302 -12.85 -32.91 12.49
CA LEU A 302 -13.93 -33.86 12.81
C LEU A 302 -13.39 -35.28 12.97
N VAL A 303 -13.82 -35.96 14.03
CA VAL A 303 -13.54 -37.38 14.24
C VAL A 303 -14.74 -38.19 13.75
N TYR A 304 -14.52 -39.11 12.81
CA TYR A 304 -15.55 -39.99 12.25
C TYR A 304 -15.22 -41.46 12.55
N GLY A 305 -16.19 -42.22 13.02
CA GLY A 305 -15.99 -43.61 13.49
C GLY A 305 -15.89 -44.69 12.39
N LYS A 306 -15.81 -44.31 11.10
CA LYS A 306 -15.74 -45.26 9.96
C LYS A 306 -14.31 -45.32 9.41
N PRO A 307 -13.82 -46.49 8.94
CA PRO A 307 -12.43 -46.66 8.49
C PRO A 307 -12.09 -45.88 7.21
N ASN A 308 -13.06 -45.58 6.35
CA ASN A 308 -12.83 -44.80 5.13
C ASN A 308 -13.23 -43.33 5.32
N PRO A 309 -12.41 -42.37 4.86
CA PRO A 309 -12.77 -40.96 4.86
C PRO A 309 -14.01 -40.72 3.97
N PRO A 310 -14.93 -39.83 4.37
CA PRO A 310 -16.04 -39.42 3.53
C PRO A 310 -15.53 -38.74 2.25
N GLU A 311 -16.06 -39.12 1.09
CA GLU A 311 -15.68 -38.54 -0.21
C GLU A 311 -16.26 -37.13 -0.45
N GLY A 312 -17.20 -36.68 0.37
CA GLY A 312 -17.89 -35.40 0.24
C GLY A 312 -17.70 -34.46 1.43
N ALA A 313 -18.23 -33.25 1.28
CA ALA A 313 -18.26 -32.26 2.35
C ALA A 313 -19.19 -32.69 3.50
N LEU A 314 -18.71 -32.57 4.73
CA LEU A 314 -19.47 -32.83 5.96
C LEU A 314 -19.83 -31.53 6.67
N ARG A 315 -20.90 -31.57 7.45
CA ARG A 315 -21.26 -30.49 8.38
C ARG A 315 -21.27 -31.05 9.81
N PRO A 316 -20.71 -30.32 10.78
CA PRO A 316 -20.81 -30.71 12.18
C PRO A 316 -22.27 -30.63 12.66
N ASP A 317 -22.61 -31.45 13.65
CA ASP A 317 -23.91 -31.43 14.33
C ASP A 317 -24.08 -30.12 15.13
N GLU A 318 -22.99 -29.65 15.75
CA GLU A 318 -22.92 -28.37 16.46
C GLU A 318 -21.59 -27.67 16.13
N PHE A 319 -21.62 -26.36 15.92
CA PHE A 319 -20.43 -25.52 15.76
C PHE A 319 -20.57 -24.27 16.62
N GLY A 320 -19.50 -23.85 17.28
CA GLY A 320 -19.52 -22.66 18.12
C GLY A 320 -18.19 -22.38 18.80
N PHE A 321 -18.23 -21.65 19.90
CA PHE A 321 -17.07 -21.17 20.63
C PHE A 321 -17.20 -21.45 22.12
N ILE A 322 -16.07 -21.76 22.75
CA ILE A 322 -15.94 -21.92 24.20
C ILE A 322 -15.27 -20.64 24.70
N PHE A 323 -16.09 -19.69 25.15
CA PHE A 323 -15.68 -18.41 25.70
C PHE A 323 -16.09 -18.36 27.17
N ASP A 324 -15.26 -18.93 28.04
CA ASP A 324 -15.52 -19.06 29.47
C ASP A 324 -16.88 -19.77 29.73
N GLN A 325 -17.82 -19.16 30.48
CA GLN A 325 -19.17 -19.72 30.70
C GLN A 325 -20.26 -19.16 29.78
N VAL A 326 -19.89 -18.45 28.71
CA VAL A 326 -20.84 -17.81 27.78
C VAL A 326 -21.56 -18.88 26.94
N SER A 327 -22.74 -19.30 27.42
CA SER A 327 -23.46 -20.46 26.86
C SER A 327 -24.08 -20.19 25.48
N SER A 328 -24.39 -18.92 25.18
CA SER A 328 -25.03 -18.48 23.93
C SER A 328 -24.16 -18.71 22.69
N LEU A 329 -22.84 -18.84 22.85
CA LEU A 329 -21.89 -19.03 21.75
C LEU A 329 -21.48 -20.49 21.56
N LEU A 330 -21.88 -21.40 22.44
CA LEU A 330 -21.54 -22.83 22.33
C LEU A 330 -22.12 -23.44 21.04
N VAL A 331 -23.28 -22.97 20.58
CA VAL A 331 -23.94 -23.42 19.34
C VAL A 331 -24.44 -22.21 18.55
N LEU A 332 -23.86 -21.99 17.36
CA LEU A 332 -24.24 -20.91 16.47
C LEU A 332 -25.31 -21.39 15.47
N ASN A 333 -26.55 -20.94 15.66
CA ASN A 333 -27.70 -21.38 14.86
C ASN A 333 -27.75 -20.84 13.42
N SER A 334 -26.82 -19.96 13.01
CA SER A 334 -26.94 -19.13 11.80
C SER A 334 -25.81 -19.26 10.77
N THR A 335 -24.70 -19.97 11.04
CA THR A 335 -23.55 -20.05 10.13
C THR A 335 -23.31 -21.47 9.61
N PRO A 336 -23.50 -21.76 8.31
CA PRO A 336 -23.18 -23.07 7.75
C PRO A 336 -21.65 -23.22 7.65
N PHE A 337 -21.04 -23.89 8.63
CA PHE A 337 -19.62 -24.26 8.60
C PHE A 337 -19.43 -25.65 7.99
N THR A 338 -18.52 -25.82 7.04
CA THR A 338 -18.40 -27.06 6.24
C THR A 338 -16.98 -27.64 6.23
N HIS A 339 -16.85 -28.95 6.39
CA HIS A 339 -15.59 -29.69 6.40
C HIS A 339 -15.41 -30.50 5.11
N TYR A 340 -14.37 -30.22 4.33
CA TYR A 340 -14.04 -30.90 3.08
C TYR A 340 -13.01 -32.02 3.29
N PRO A 341 -12.96 -33.04 2.40
CA PRO A 341 -11.95 -34.10 2.48
C PRO A 341 -10.51 -33.56 2.53
N ASN A 342 -9.64 -34.22 3.32
CA ASN A 342 -8.22 -33.86 3.38
C ASN A 342 -7.53 -34.07 2.02
N PRO A 343 -6.51 -33.26 1.69
CA PRO A 343 -5.66 -33.52 0.54
C PRO A 343 -4.92 -34.84 0.71
N THR A 344 -4.68 -35.57 -0.38
CA THR A 344 -3.86 -36.77 -0.38
C THR A 344 -2.83 -36.70 -1.50
N PHE A 345 -1.67 -37.33 -1.29
CA PHE A 345 -0.55 -37.27 -2.24
C PHE A 345 -0.13 -38.67 -2.65
N ASP A 346 0.16 -38.82 -3.94
CA ASP A 346 0.71 -40.05 -4.50
C ASP A 346 2.21 -40.15 -4.18
N PRO A 347 2.76 -41.37 -4.03
CA PRO A 347 4.19 -41.55 -3.80
C PRO A 347 5.05 -41.09 -5.00
N LEU A 348 6.26 -40.63 -4.70
CA LEU A 348 7.24 -40.19 -5.71
C LEU A 348 7.83 -41.39 -6.46
N GLY A 349 7.40 -41.59 -7.71
CA GLY A 349 7.85 -42.72 -8.54
C GLY A 349 7.34 -44.08 -8.05
N ASN A 350 7.77 -45.17 -8.71
CA ASN A 350 7.30 -46.52 -8.37
C ASN A 350 7.92 -47.08 -7.07
N SER A 351 9.01 -46.48 -6.56
CA SER A 351 9.77 -46.92 -5.38
C SER A 351 9.81 -45.89 -4.24
N GLY A 352 9.14 -44.74 -4.38
CA GLY A 352 9.24 -43.63 -3.41
C GLY A 352 10.50 -42.77 -3.59
N ILE A 353 11.29 -43.02 -4.65
CA ILE A 353 12.48 -42.24 -5.01
C ILE A 353 12.31 -41.66 -6.42
N LEU A 354 12.56 -40.36 -6.58
CA LEU A 354 12.54 -39.68 -7.88
C LEU A 354 13.92 -39.06 -8.19
N GLU A 355 14.54 -39.48 -9.28
CA GLU A 355 15.85 -38.96 -9.73
C GLU A 355 15.67 -37.72 -10.60
N VAL A 356 16.33 -36.62 -10.23
CA VAL A 356 16.22 -35.33 -10.93
C VAL A 356 17.56 -34.59 -11.00
N LYS A 357 17.72 -33.70 -11.98
CA LYS A 357 18.86 -32.78 -12.03
C LYS A 357 18.60 -31.56 -11.13
N PRO A 358 19.64 -30.85 -10.65
CA PRO A 358 19.47 -29.54 -10.01
C PRO A 358 18.65 -28.59 -10.90
N GLY A 359 17.69 -27.85 -10.32
CA GLY A 359 16.80 -26.92 -11.03
C GLY A 359 15.73 -27.58 -11.92
N SER A 360 15.47 -28.89 -11.79
CA SER A 360 14.41 -29.56 -12.55
C SER A 360 13.04 -29.37 -11.87
N PRO A 361 11.95 -29.22 -12.65
CA PRO A 361 10.60 -29.14 -12.10
C PRO A 361 10.15 -30.48 -11.51
N ILE A 362 9.60 -30.45 -10.29
CA ILE A 362 9.10 -31.58 -9.53
C ILE A 362 7.57 -31.52 -9.49
N ILE A 363 6.93 -32.62 -9.87
CA ILE A 363 5.47 -32.75 -9.91
C ILE A 363 5.01 -33.68 -8.79
N LEU A 364 4.30 -33.13 -7.80
CA LEU A 364 3.68 -33.87 -6.71
C LEU A 364 2.19 -34.06 -7.04
N LYS A 365 1.80 -35.27 -7.43
CA LYS A 365 0.41 -35.60 -7.76
C LYS A 365 -0.39 -35.84 -6.48
N GLY A 366 -1.65 -35.43 -6.49
CA GLY A 366 -2.54 -35.62 -5.37
C GLY A 366 -4.01 -35.47 -5.73
N LYS A 367 -4.88 -35.69 -4.75
CA LYS A 367 -6.33 -35.50 -4.84
C LYS A 367 -6.77 -34.50 -3.77
N ASN A 368 -7.90 -33.83 -4.02
CA ASN A 368 -8.47 -32.82 -3.13
C ASN A 368 -7.49 -31.67 -2.81
N LEU A 369 -6.61 -31.30 -3.75
CA LEU A 369 -5.64 -30.22 -3.55
C LEU A 369 -6.28 -28.82 -3.61
N ILE A 370 -7.44 -28.73 -4.26
CA ILE A 370 -8.27 -27.53 -4.27
C ILE A 370 -9.66 -27.97 -3.79
N PRO A 371 -10.05 -27.65 -2.55
CA PRO A 371 -11.40 -27.94 -2.06
C PRO A 371 -12.45 -27.23 -2.94
N ALA A 372 -13.59 -27.89 -3.18
CA ALA A 372 -14.73 -27.32 -3.89
C ALA A 372 -15.52 -26.31 -3.02
N ALA A 373 -14.80 -25.42 -2.34
CA ALA A 373 -15.36 -24.43 -1.44
C ALA A 373 -15.72 -23.13 -2.19
N PRO A 374 -16.83 -22.47 -1.84
CA PRO A 374 -17.19 -21.17 -2.41
C PRO A 374 -16.25 -20.07 -1.90
N GLY A 375 -15.73 -19.23 -2.81
CA GLY A 375 -14.90 -18.06 -2.49
C GLY A 375 -13.46 -18.13 -3.04
N THR A 376 -12.66 -17.10 -2.77
CA THR A 376 -11.28 -16.94 -3.27
C THR A 376 -10.19 -17.55 -2.38
N SER A 377 -10.55 -18.03 -1.18
CA SER A 377 -9.60 -18.59 -0.21
C SER A 377 -9.09 -19.96 -0.64
N ARG A 378 -7.77 -20.13 -0.72
CA ARG A 378 -7.10 -21.40 -1.08
C ARG A 378 -6.40 -21.99 0.14
N LEU A 379 -6.24 -23.31 0.16
CA LEU A 379 -5.36 -23.97 1.14
C LEU A 379 -3.92 -23.49 0.96
N ASN A 380 -3.26 -23.17 2.06
CA ASN A 380 -1.85 -22.77 2.04
C ASN A 380 -0.97 -24.02 2.09
N TYR A 381 -0.17 -24.23 1.05
CA TYR A 381 0.75 -25.37 0.91
C TYR A 381 2.18 -24.89 1.13
N THR A 382 2.93 -25.63 1.93
CA THR A 382 4.39 -25.49 2.07
C THR A 382 5.03 -26.81 1.72
N VAL A 383 5.99 -26.83 0.81
CA VAL A 383 6.77 -28.02 0.46
C VAL A 383 8.22 -27.75 0.80
N LEU A 384 8.81 -28.64 1.58
CA LEU A 384 10.22 -28.64 1.96
C LEU A 384 10.92 -29.79 1.24
N ILE A 385 12.05 -29.51 0.59
CA ILE A 385 12.95 -30.50 0.02
C ILE A 385 14.23 -30.47 0.86
N GLY A 386 14.44 -31.51 1.67
CA GLY A 386 15.38 -31.45 2.78
C GLY A 386 14.93 -30.39 3.79
N GLU A 387 15.77 -29.39 4.04
CA GLU A 387 15.47 -28.24 4.91
C GLU A 387 15.07 -26.97 4.12
N SER A 388 15.00 -27.05 2.78
CA SER A 388 14.78 -25.87 1.91
C SER A 388 13.32 -25.75 1.44
N PRO A 389 12.67 -24.58 1.61
CA PRO A 389 11.32 -24.35 1.09
C PRO A 389 11.30 -24.18 -0.43
N CYS A 390 10.31 -24.82 -1.07
CA CYS A 390 10.10 -24.81 -2.50
C CYS A 390 8.97 -23.83 -2.88
N LEU A 391 9.17 -23.01 -3.91
CA LEU A 391 8.10 -22.15 -4.45
C LEU A 391 7.10 -22.99 -5.23
N LEU A 392 5.81 -22.87 -4.92
CA LEU A 392 4.77 -23.79 -5.41
C LEU A 392 3.82 -23.15 -6.41
N THR A 393 3.47 -23.93 -7.44
CA THR A 393 2.29 -23.71 -8.26
C THR A 393 1.27 -24.82 -7.98
N VAL A 394 0.07 -24.43 -7.54
CA VAL A 394 -1.01 -25.36 -7.14
C VAL A 394 -2.01 -25.52 -8.29
N SER A 395 -2.30 -26.76 -8.66
CA SER A 395 -3.35 -27.17 -9.60
C SER A 395 -4.34 -28.12 -8.90
N GLU A 396 -5.46 -28.44 -9.55
CA GLU A 396 -6.53 -29.29 -8.96
C GLU A 396 -6.01 -30.65 -8.47
N ASN A 397 -5.06 -31.24 -9.20
CA ASN A 397 -4.52 -32.57 -8.92
C ASN A 397 -2.98 -32.63 -8.79
N GLN A 398 -2.27 -31.49 -8.86
CA GLN A 398 -0.80 -31.47 -8.83
C GLN A 398 -0.25 -30.23 -8.12
N LEU A 399 0.84 -30.39 -7.34
CA LEU A 399 1.72 -29.30 -6.91
C LEU A 399 3.01 -29.34 -7.72
N LEU A 400 3.40 -28.21 -8.29
CA LEU A 400 4.62 -28.05 -9.09
C LEU A 400 5.61 -27.16 -8.35
N CYS A 401 6.87 -27.58 -8.26
CA CYS A 401 7.92 -26.88 -7.52
C CYS A 401 9.31 -27.26 -8.08
N ASP A 402 10.30 -26.37 -8.06
CA ASP A 402 11.63 -26.63 -8.65
C ASP A 402 12.63 -27.24 -7.65
N SER A 403 13.49 -28.17 -8.10
CA SER A 403 14.49 -28.80 -7.23
C SER A 403 15.59 -27.81 -6.80
N PRO A 404 16.01 -27.82 -5.51
CA PRO A 404 17.09 -26.95 -5.03
C PRO A 404 18.45 -27.37 -5.61
N ASP A 405 19.43 -26.46 -5.58
CA ASP A 405 20.82 -26.68 -6.04
C ASP A 405 21.65 -27.57 -5.09
N LEU A 406 21.01 -28.53 -4.42
CA LEU A 406 21.62 -29.46 -3.48
C LEU A 406 21.76 -30.83 -4.16
N THR A 407 22.92 -31.49 -4.02
CA THR A 407 23.16 -32.84 -4.55
C THR A 407 22.96 -33.90 -3.46
N GLY A 408 22.52 -35.10 -3.84
CA GLY A 408 22.28 -36.23 -2.94
C GLY A 408 20.79 -36.53 -2.67
N GLU A 409 20.53 -37.36 -1.67
CA GLU A 409 19.17 -37.75 -1.27
C GLU A 409 18.52 -36.67 -0.37
N GLN A 410 17.40 -36.11 -0.84
CA GLN A 410 16.65 -35.06 -0.14
C GLN A 410 15.22 -35.52 0.12
N ARG A 411 14.80 -35.54 1.38
CA ARG A 411 13.43 -35.93 1.76
C ARG A 411 12.43 -34.85 1.37
N VAL A 412 11.30 -35.22 0.77
CA VAL A 412 10.21 -34.27 0.47
C VAL A 412 9.19 -34.31 1.59
N LEU A 413 8.87 -33.14 2.13
CA LEU A 413 7.85 -32.94 3.16
C LEU A 413 6.83 -31.90 2.69
N ILE A 414 5.55 -32.23 2.70
CA ILE A 414 4.44 -31.35 2.35
C ILE A 414 3.64 -31.02 3.60
N ILE A 415 3.47 -29.74 3.89
CA ILE A 415 2.71 -29.22 5.02
C ILE A 415 1.48 -28.47 4.47
N VAL A 416 0.28 -28.88 4.87
CA VAL A 416 -0.99 -28.24 4.47
C VAL A 416 -2.04 -28.38 5.57
N GLY A 417 -2.63 -27.27 6.01
CA GLY A 417 -3.74 -27.31 6.99
C GLY A 417 -3.42 -28.12 8.26
N GLY A 418 -2.19 -28.01 8.77
CA GLY A 418 -1.72 -28.75 9.95
C GLY A 418 -1.43 -30.25 9.72
N LEU A 419 -1.48 -30.72 8.47
CA LEU A 419 -1.10 -32.08 8.08
C LEU A 419 0.30 -32.10 7.46
N GLU A 420 1.07 -33.13 7.77
CA GLU A 420 2.39 -33.39 7.20
C GLU A 420 2.38 -34.68 6.37
N TYR A 421 2.84 -34.60 5.13
CA TYR A 421 2.95 -35.73 4.19
C TYR A 421 4.38 -35.87 3.69
N SER A 422 4.87 -37.10 3.60
CA SER A 422 6.22 -37.42 3.11
C SER A 422 6.11 -38.35 1.90
N PRO A 423 5.85 -37.82 0.68
CA PRO A 423 5.58 -38.63 -0.51
C PRO A 423 6.79 -39.44 -1.00
N GLY A 424 8.02 -39.11 -0.57
CA GLY A 424 9.23 -39.84 -0.91
C GLY A 424 10.50 -39.01 -0.80
N THR A 425 11.58 -39.49 -1.44
CA THR A 425 12.91 -38.87 -1.45
C THR A 425 13.31 -38.51 -2.89
N LEU A 426 13.93 -37.36 -3.08
CA LEU A 426 14.51 -36.94 -4.36
C LEU A 426 16.00 -37.28 -4.36
N HIS A 427 16.50 -37.93 -5.40
CA HIS A 427 17.93 -38.15 -5.59
C HIS A 427 18.47 -37.21 -6.66
N ILE A 428 19.20 -36.19 -6.23
CA ILE A 428 19.72 -35.13 -7.10
C ILE A 428 21.17 -35.46 -7.50
N TYR A 429 21.38 -35.93 -8.73
CA TYR A 429 22.70 -36.38 -9.20
C TYR A 429 23.51 -35.24 -9.85
N SER A 430 24.81 -35.21 -9.59
CA SER A 430 25.78 -34.32 -10.25
C SER A 430 26.36 -34.97 -11.50
N ASP A 431 26.50 -34.23 -12.61
CA ASP A 431 27.25 -34.71 -13.78
C ASP A 431 28.74 -34.85 -13.44
N SER A 432 29.21 -36.09 -13.34
CA SER A 432 30.61 -36.44 -13.51
C SER A 432 30.72 -37.89 -13.99
N ALA A 433 30.89 -38.02 -15.29
CA ALA A 433 31.33 -39.23 -15.94
C ALA A 433 32.83 -39.43 -15.67
N LEU A 434 33.21 -40.52 -15.01
CA LEU A 434 33.81 -41.68 -15.67
C LEU A 434 34.20 -42.73 -14.62
N THR A 435 33.77 -43.95 -14.86
CA THR A 435 33.99 -45.13 -14.03
C THR A 435 35.40 -45.71 -14.18
N LEU A 436 35.83 -46.27 -13.06
CA LEU A 436 37.07 -46.97 -12.74
C LEU A 436 37.17 -48.32 -13.47
N PRO A 437 37.93 -48.44 -14.58
CA PRO A 437 38.86 -49.59 -14.66
C PRO A 437 40.16 -49.27 -15.42
N ALA A 438 40.99 -48.35 -14.91
CA ALA A 438 42.32 -48.08 -15.48
C ALA A 438 43.40 -47.85 -14.39
N ILE A 439 43.40 -48.68 -13.36
CA ILE A 439 44.33 -48.61 -12.20
C ILE A 439 45.72 -49.23 -12.48
N ILE A 440 46.01 -49.78 -13.66
CA ILE A 440 47.26 -50.53 -13.89
C ILE A 440 48.15 -49.84 -14.92
N GLY A 441 48.97 -48.88 -14.47
CA GLY A 441 49.93 -48.19 -15.34
C GLY A 441 50.84 -47.16 -14.66
N ILE A 442 51.11 -47.31 -13.35
CA ILE A 442 51.98 -46.40 -12.60
C ILE A 442 53.40 -46.99 -12.59
N GLY A 443 54.36 -46.27 -13.17
CA GLY A 443 55.78 -46.61 -13.01
C GLY A 443 56.75 -45.55 -13.50
N ALA A 444 56.56 -45.00 -14.72
CA ALA A 444 57.59 -44.17 -15.35
C ALA A 444 57.21 -42.69 -15.58
N GLY A 445 55.94 -42.31 -15.45
CA GLY A 445 55.46 -40.93 -15.71
C GLY A 445 55.58 -39.94 -14.55
N GLY A 446 56.01 -40.40 -13.36
CA GLY A 446 55.97 -39.60 -12.13
C GLY A 446 56.91 -38.39 -12.11
N GLY A 447 57.98 -38.40 -12.91
CA GLY A 447 58.93 -37.28 -12.98
C GLY A 447 58.43 -36.09 -13.81
N VAL A 448 57.69 -36.36 -14.89
CA VAL A 448 57.21 -35.31 -15.81
C VAL A 448 55.94 -34.65 -15.29
N LEU A 449 55.11 -35.39 -14.54
CA LEU A 449 53.88 -34.89 -13.93
C LEU A 449 54.15 -33.83 -12.85
N LEU A 450 55.25 -33.96 -12.09
CA LEU A 450 55.56 -33.05 -10.98
C LEU A 450 55.90 -31.63 -11.46
N ILE A 451 56.54 -31.51 -12.64
CA ILE A 451 56.90 -30.22 -13.25
C ILE A 451 55.65 -29.56 -13.88
N ALA A 452 54.78 -30.35 -14.51
CA ALA A 452 53.52 -29.87 -15.06
C ALA A 452 52.53 -29.43 -13.97
N ILE A 453 52.48 -30.11 -12.83
CA ILE A 453 51.63 -29.74 -11.69
C ILE A 453 52.06 -28.40 -11.08
N ILE A 454 53.35 -28.10 -10.99
CA ILE A 454 53.84 -26.80 -10.48
C ILE A 454 53.45 -25.66 -11.43
N ALA A 455 53.57 -25.85 -12.76
CA ALA A 455 53.14 -24.86 -13.75
C ALA A 455 51.62 -24.65 -13.76
N VAL A 456 50.84 -25.73 -13.64
CA VAL A 456 49.37 -25.69 -13.52
C VAL A 456 48.93 -25.08 -12.19
N LEU A 457 49.64 -25.29 -11.08
CA LEU A 457 49.35 -24.64 -9.79
C LEU A 457 49.63 -23.13 -9.82
N ILE A 458 50.66 -22.68 -10.55
CA ILE A 458 50.94 -21.25 -10.75
C ILE A 458 49.89 -20.61 -11.68
N ALA A 459 49.49 -21.29 -12.75
CA ALA A 459 48.43 -20.84 -13.65
C ALA A 459 47.05 -20.86 -12.99
N TYR A 460 46.77 -21.88 -12.16
CA TYR A 460 45.58 -21.96 -11.30
C TYR A 460 45.61 -20.82 -10.30
N LYS A 461 46.67 -20.62 -9.52
CA LYS A 461 46.74 -19.46 -8.60
C LYS A 461 46.61 -18.10 -9.28
N ARG A 462 47.09 -17.91 -10.52
CA ARG A 462 46.84 -16.67 -11.30
C ARG A 462 45.38 -16.55 -11.73
N LYS A 463 44.78 -17.61 -12.28
CA LYS A 463 43.39 -17.62 -12.74
C LYS A 463 42.38 -17.58 -11.58
N THR A 464 42.66 -18.22 -10.45
CA THR A 464 41.86 -18.15 -9.21
C THR A 464 41.98 -16.77 -8.57
N ARG A 465 43.14 -16.11 -8.65
CA ARG A 465 43.33 -14.73 -8.13
C ARG A 465 42.64 -13.68 -9.01
N ASP A 466 42.54 -13.93 -10.31
CA ASP A 466 41.70 -13.13 -11.22
C ASP A 466 40.21 -13.44 -11.03
N ALA A 467 39.83 -14.70 -10.78
CA ALA A 467 38.46 -15.10 -10.43
C ALA A 467 38.00 -14.51 -9.08
N ASP A 468 38.86 -14.53 -8.06
CA ASP A 468 38.62 -13.89 -6.76
C ASP A 468 38.57 -12.36 -6.88
N ARG A 469 39.36 -11.75 -7.77
CA ARG A 469 39.27 -10.31 -8.07
C ARG A 469 37.96 -9.98 -8.78
N THR A 470 37.50 -10.81 -9.70
CA THR A 470 36.20 -10.63 -10.34
C THR A 470 35.05 -10.90 -9.37
N LEU A 471 35.15 -11.88 -8.48
CA LEU A 471 34.14 -12.20 -7.47
C LEU A 471 34.10 -11.13 -6.36
N LYS A 472 35.25 -10.58 -5.94
CA LYS A 472 35.30 -9.40 -5.05
C LYS A 472 34.79 -8.14 -5.73
N ARG A 473 35.03 -7.94 -7.04
CA ARG A 473 34.41 -6.84 -7.79
C ARG A 473 32.89 -7.03 -7.88
N LEU A 474 32.40 -8.24 -8.11
CA LEU A 474 30.98 -8.57 -8.16
C LEU A 474 30.32 -8.45 -6.78
N GLN A 475 30.97 -8.87 -5.71
CA GLN A 475 30.51 -8.68 -4.32
C GLN A 475 30.51 -7.20 -3.93
N LEU A 476 31.57 -6.43 -4.22
CA LEU A 476 31.56 -4.98 -4.00
C LEU A 476 30.50 -4.27 -4.86
N GLN A 477 30.24 -4.74 -6.08
CA GLN A 477 29.13 -4.25 -6.89
C GLN A 477 27.77 -4.63 -6.29
N MET A 478 27.64 -5.82 -5.70
CA MET A 478 26.43 -6.29 -5.03
C MET A 478 26.18 -5.56 -3.71
N ASP A 479 27.21 -5.34 -2.89
CA ASP A 479 27.15 -4.55 -1.64
C ASP A 479 26.83 -3.07 -1.92
N ASN A 480 27.37 -2.51 -3.02
CA ASN A 480 27.05 -1.16 -3.46
C ASN A 480 25.61 -1.08 -4.00
N LEU A 481 25.12 -2.13 -4.68
CA LEU A 481 23.71 -2.22 -5.08
C LEU A 481 22.79 -2.38 -3.86
N GLU A 482 23.13 -3.25 -2.91
CA GLU A 482 22.38 -3.48 -1.66
C GLU A 482 22.33 -2.21 -0.80
N SER A 483 23.46 -1.53 -0.61
CA SER A 483 23.52 -0.26 0.11
C SER A 483 22.72 0.84 -0.59
N ARG A 484 22.68 0.86 -1.94
CA ARG A 484 21.85 1.82 -2.71
C ARG A 484 20.37 1.52 -2.56
N VAL A 485 19.96 0.26 -2.65
CA VAL A 485 18.56 -0.15 -2.44
C VAL A 485 18.11 0.13 -1.01
N ALA A 486 18.96 -0.15 -0.02
CA ALA A 486 18.66 0.12 1.39
C ALA A 486 18.54 1.63 1.68
N LEU A 487 19.36 2.47 1.03
CA LEU A 487 19.28 3.93 1.16
C LEU A 487 18.00 4.45 0.49
N GLU A 488 17.69 3.99 -0.73
CA GLU A 488 16.45 4.36 -1.43
C GLU A 488 15.20 3.98 -0.65
N CYS A 489 15.17 2.79 -0.04
CA CYS A 489 14.04 2.37 0.81
C CYS A 489 13.92 3.22 2.09
N LYS A 490 15.05 3.66 2.68
CA LYS A 490 15.04 4.55 3.86
C LYS A 490 14.61 5.97 3.51
N GLU A 491 15.12 6.52 2.41
CA GLU A 491 14.74 7.84 1.90
C GLU A 491 13.26 7.86 1.51
N ALA A 492 12.78 6.87 0.75
CA ALA A 492 11.37 6.76 0.38
C ALA A 492 10.44 6.67 1.61
N PHE A 493 10.87 6.01 2.70
CA PHE A 493 10.09 5.95 3.94
C PHE A 493 10.08 7.30 4.70
N ALA A 494 11.21 8.00 4.73
CA ALA A 494 11.32 9.31 5.38
C ALA A 494 10.57 10.42 4.61
N GLU A 495 10.60 10.37 3.27
CA GLU A 495 9.87 11.29 2.38
C GLU A 495 8.35 11.12 2.57
N LEU A 496 7.85 9.88 2.68
CA LEU A 496 6.41 9.61 2.84
C LEU A 496 5.81 10.23 4.11
N GLN A 497 6.57 10.34 5.20
CA GLN A 497 6.11 10.97 6.45
C GLN A 497 6.16 12.50 6.44
N THR A 498 7.02 13.11 5.62
CA THR A 498 7.25 14.57 5.62
C THR A 498 6.49 15.30 4.52
N ASP A 499 6.25 14.65 3.37
CA ASP A 499 5.65 15.26 2.17
C ASP A 499 4.18 15.65 2.33
N ILE A 500 3.38 14.85 3.05
CA ILE A 500 1.93 15.07 3.18
C ILE A 500 1.60 16.42 3.84
N GLN A 501 2.45 16.86 4.78
CA GLN A 501 2.23 18.07 5.57
C GLN A 501 2.80 19.32 4.90
N GLU A 502 3.90 19.20 4.14
CA GLU A 502 4.46 20.29 3.33
C GLU A 502 3.49 20.69 2.19
N LEU A 503 2.95 19.69 1.48
CA LEU A 503 2.06 19.90 0.34
C LEU A 503 0.75 20.60 0.75
N THR A 504 0.21 20.27 1.92
CA THR A 504 -1.05 20.89 2.40
C THR A 504 -0.85 22.37 2.77
N ASN A 505 0.31 22.74 3.35
CA ASN A 505 0.58 24.11 3.80
C ASN A 505 0.87 25.08 2.64
N ASP A 506 1.52 24.63 1.56
CA ASP A 506 1.88 25.48 0.41
C ASP A 506 0.69 25.82 -0.51
N MET A 507 -0.43 25.09 -0.36
CA MET A 507 -1.64 25.22 -1.16
C MET A 507 -2.70 26.14 -0.53
N ASP A 508 -2.54 26.55 0.72
CA ASP A 508 -3.46 27.49 1.39
C ASP A 508 -3.46 28.87 0.72
N GLY A 509 -4.65 29.36 0.35
CA GLY A 509 -4.84 30.72 -0.18
C GLY A 509 -4.67 30.90 -1.70
N VAL A 510 -4.46 29.82 -2.48
CA VAL A 510 -4.38 29.91 -3.95
C VAL A 510 -5.77 30.10 -4.57
N LYS A 511 -5.99 31.22 -5.27
CA LYS A 511 -7.22 31.45 -6.05
C LYS A 511 -7.24 30.52 -7.26
N ILE A 512 -8.30 29.72 -7.40
CA ILE A 512 -8.44 28.77 -8.52
C ILE A 512 -8.68 29.54 -9.84
N PRO A 513 -7.82 29.38 -10.86
CA PRO A 513 -7.92 30.11 -12.13
C PRO A 513 -8.92 29.43 -13.07
N PHE A 514 -10.20 29.39 -12.70
CA PHE A 514 -11.25 28.87 -13.57
C PHE A 514 -11.31 29.64 -14.90
N LEU A 515 -11.37 28.91 -16.00
CA LEU A 515 -11.66 29.47 -17.31
C LEU A 515 -13.12 29.95 -17.37
N GLU A 516 -13.37 30.95 -18.20
CA GLU A 516 -14.73 31.37 -18.51
C GLU A 516 -15.50 30.27 -19.25
N TYR A 517 -16.83 30.28 -19.11
CA TYR A 517 -17.72 29.28 -19.70
C TYR A 517 -17.44 29.05 -21.19
N ARG A 518 -17.29 30.14 -21.95
CA ARG A 518 -16.96 30.12 -23.38
C ARG A 518 -15.67 29.38 -23.68
N THR A 519 -14.59 29.69 -22.96
CA THR A 519 -13.28 29.08 -23.19
C THR A 519 -13.28 27.60 -22.78
N TYR A 520 -13.90 27.27 -21.64
CA TYR A 520 -14.07 25.91 -21.17
C TYR A 520 -14.83 25.04 -22.19
N THR A 521 -15.99 25.51 -22.63
CA THR A 521 -16.84 24.78 -23.59
C THR A 521 -16.15 24.60 -24.94
N MET A 522 -15.43 25.61 -25.42
CA MET A 522 -14.64 25.51 -26.65
C MET A 522 -13.52 24.48 -26.56
N ARG A 523 -12.76 24.47 -25.46
CA ARG A 523 -11.68 23.49 -25.24
C ARG A 523 -12.19 22.04 -25.22
N VAL A 524 -13.42 21.82 -24.75
CA VAL A 524 -14.05 20.47 -24.71
C VAL A 524 -14.71 20.08 -26.04
N MET A 525 -15.42 21.00 -26.69
CA MET A 525 -16.14 20.74 -27.93
C MET A 525 -15.22 20.65 -29.15
N PHE A 526 -14.18 21.50 -29.20
CA PHE A 526 -13.22 21.64 -30.29
C PHE A 526 -11.78 21.55 -29.76
N PRO A 527 -11.37 20.40 -29.21
CA PRO A 527 -10.06 20.25 -28.57
C PRO A 527 -8.92 20.50 -29.56
N GLY A 528 -7.96 21.34 -29.17
CA GLY A 528 -6.78 21.69 -29.97
C GLY A 528 -6.97 22.86 -30.95
N ILE A 529 -8.14 23.50 -30.99
CA ILE A 529 -8.41 24.67 -31.85
C ILE A 529 -8.59 25.91 -30.97
N GLU A 530 -7.61 26.82 -31.01
CA GLU A 530 -7.64 28.05 -30.19
C GLU A 530 -8.56 29.13 -30.79
N GLU A 531 -8.53 29.32 -32.11
CA GLU A 531 -9.38 30.30 -32.80
C GLU A 531 -10.41 29.62 -33.73
N HIS A 532 -11.50 29.14 -33.15
CA HIS A 532 -12.55 28.50 -33.94
C HIS A 532 -13.48 29.54 -34.61
N PRO A 533 -13.91 29.34 -35.87
CA PRO A 533 -14.82 30.26 -36.58
C PRO A 533 -16.13 30.57 -35.85
N VAL A 534 -16.63 29.62 -35.06
CA VAL A 534 -17.86 29.76 -34.23
C VAL A 534 -17.77 30.90 -33.21
N LEU A 535 -16.56 31.37 -32.90
CA LEU A 535 -16.35 32.50 -31.99
C LEU A 535 -16.30 33.85 -32.70
N LYS A 536 -16.15 33.88 -34.02
CA LYS A 536 -16.02 35.09 -34.84
C LYS A 536 -17.37 35.42 -35.49
N GLU A 537 -17.60 36.70 -35.72
CA GLU A 537 -18.73 37.14 -36.53
C GLU A 537 -18.50 36.72 -38.00
N LEU A 538 -19.55 36.19 -38.62
CA LEU A 538 -19.51 35.77 -40.01
C LEU A 538 -19.77 36.99 -40.92
N ASP A 539 -18.71 37.52 -41.52
CA ASP A 539 -18.83 38.50 -42.60
C ASP A 539 -19.23 37.77 -43.89
N SER A 540 -20.52 37.82 -44.24
CA SER A 540 -21.05 37.09 -45.39
C SER A 540 -22.08 37.89 -46.18
N PRO A 541 -22.18 37.67 -47.51
CA PRO A 541 -23.19 38.30 -48.35
C PRO A 541 -24.62 38.09 -47.84
N ALA A 542 -25.51 39.06 -48.04
CA ALA A 542 -26.89 39.02 -47.52
C ALA A 542 -27.70 37.78 -47.97
N ASN A 543 -27.41 37.24 -49.16
CA ASN A 543 -28.00 36.00 -49.66
C ASN A 543 -27.53 34.76 -48.86
N VAL A 544 -26.25 34.70 -48.49
CA VAL A 544 -25.68 33.64 -47.64
C VAL A 544 -26.30 33.69 -46.26
N GLU A 545 -26.36 34.87 -45.64
CA GLU A 545 -27.02 35.03 -44.34
C GLU A 545 -28.49 34.61 -44.39
N LYS A 546 -29.23 35.03 -45.42
CA LYS A 546 -30.63 34.64 -45.62
C LYS A 546 -30.79 33.12 -45.76
N ALA A 547 -29.89 32.46 -46.47
CA ALA A 547 -29.89 31.01 -46.61
C ALA A 547 -29.58 30.29 -45.29
N LEU A 548 -28.59 30.77 -44.53
CA LEU A 548 -28.26 30.22 -43.22
C LEU A 548 -29.41 30.40 -42.21
N ARG A 549 -30.15 31.51 -42.26
CA ARG A 549 -31.37 31.69 -41.46
C ARG A 549 -32.47 30.70 -41.84
N LEU A 550 -32.67 30.40 -43.13
CA LEU A 550 -33.58 29.35 -43.58
C LEU A 550 -33.12 27.96 -43.10
N PHE A 551 -31.82 27.70 -43.15
CA PHE A 551 -31.24 26.46 -42.62
C PHE A 551 -31.43 26.34 -41.10
N SER A 552 -31.28 27.43 -40.35
CA SER A 552 -31.61 27.48 -38.91
C SER A 552 -33.08 27.11 -38.65
N GLN A 553 -34.02 27.62 -39.46
CA GLN A 553 -35.44 27.25 -39.35
C GLN A 553 -35.67 25.76 -39.63
N LEU A 554 -34.92 25.16 -40.54
CA LEU A 554 -34.96 23.72 -40.80
C LEU A 554 -34.41 22.92 -39.62
N LEU A 555 -33.29 23.32 -39.01
CA LEU A 555 -32.75 22.64 -37.82
C LEU A 555 -33.68 22.70 -36.61
N ASN A 556 -34.52 23.74 -36.52
CA ASN A 556 -35.58 23.86 -35.52
C ASN A 556 -36.80 22.95 -35.78
N ASN A 557 -36.82 22.18 -36.89
CA ASN A 557 -37.80 21.14 -37.11
C ASN A 557 -37.24 19.77 -36.67
N LYS A 558 -37.86 19.16 -35.66
CA LYS A 558 -37.41 17.90 -35.06
C LYS A 558 -37.18 16.82 -36.11
N MET A 559 -38.12 16.63 -37.04
CA MET A 559 -38.02 15.58 -38.05
C MET A 559 -36.92 15.84 -39.06
N PHE A 560 -36.74 17.10 -39.51
CA PHE A 560 -35.62 17.46 -40.38
C PHE A 560 -34.28 17.11 -39.71
N LEU A 561 -34.09 17.52 -38.45
CA LEU A 561 -32.82 17.32 -37.75
C LEU A 561 -32.50 15.84 -37.52
N LEU A 562 -33.51 15.04 -37.14
CA LEU A 562 -33.36 13.58 -37.02
C LEU A 562 -32.97 12.95 -38.37
N THR A 563 -33.71 13.27 -39.44
CA THR A 563 -33.42 12.75 -40.79
C THR A 563 -32.03 13.19 -41.26
N PHE A 564 -31.64 14.44 -41.00
CA PHE A 564 -30.32 14.96 -41.36
C PHE A 564 -29.20 14.15 -40.68
N ILE A 565 -29.25 13.97 -39.36
CA ILE A 565 -28.22 13.23 -38.61
C ILE A 565 -28.18 11.77 -39.05
N HIS A 566 -29.32 11.08 -39.10
CA HIS A 566 -29.39 9.68 -39.51
C HIS A 566 -28.86 9.46 -40.94
N THR A 567 -29.10 10.41 -41.84
CA THR A 567 -28.61 10.34 -43.22
C THR A 567 -27.09 10.50 -43.29
N LEU A 568 -26.51 11.42 -42.51
CA LEU A 568 -25.06 11.59 -42.43
C LEU A 568 -24.37 10.34 -41.86
N GLU A 569 -24.89 9.80 -40.76
CA GLU A 569 -24.32 8.62 -40.10
C GLU A 569 -24.37 7.35 -40.95
N ALA A 570 -25.34 7.25 -41.88
CA ALA A 570 -25.44 6.14 -42.82
C ALA A 570 -24.33 6.15 -43.88
N GLN A 571 -23.60 7.26 -44.06
CA GLN A 571 -22.57 7.38 -45.09
C GLN A 571 -21.23 6.78 -44.64
N ARG A 572 -20.65 5.91 -45.47
CA ARG A 572 -19.33 5.31 -45.20
C ARG A 572 -18.19 6.34 -45.20
N SER A 573 -18.33 7.43 -45.94
CA SER A 573 -17.34 8.51 -46.01
C SER A 573 -17.44 9.51 -44.85
N PHE A 574 -18.44 9.35 -43.97
CA PHE A 574 -18.60 10.17 -42.78
C PHE A 574 -17.72 9.59 -41.66
N SER A 575 -16.64 10.29 -41.31
CA SER A 575 -15.61 9.80 -40.38
C SER A 575 -15.99 10.01 -38.90
N MET A 576 -15.22 9.42 -37.98
CA MET A 576 -15.39 9.67 -36.53
C MET A 576 -15.14 11.14 -36.17
N ARG A 577 -14.19 11.78 -36.87
CA ARG A 577 -13.93 13.22 -36.73
C ARG A 577 -15.13 14.05 -37.20
N ASP A 578 -15.75 13.68 -38.32
CA ASP A 578 -16.93 14.37 -38.84
C ASP A 578 -18.12 14.26 -37.88
N ARG A 579 -18.37 13.07 -37.30
CA ARG A 579 -19.40 12.88 -36.26
C ARG A 579 -19.17 13.83 -35.08
N GLY A 580 -17.92 13.89 -34.62
CA GLY A 580 -17.51 14.75 -33.53
C GLY A 580 -17.75 16.23 -33.83
N ASN A 581 -17.37 16.66 -35.02
CA ASN A 581 -17.50 18.05 -35.47
C ASN A 581 -18.97 18.45 -35.64
N VAL A 582 -19.76 17.64 -36.35
CA VAL A 582 -21.21 17.89 -36.55
C VAL A 582 -21.94 17.99 -35.21
N ALA A 583 -21.67 17.08 -34.27
CA ALA A 583 -22.25 17.13 -32.94
C ALA A 583 -21.90 18.43 -32.18
N SER A 584 -20.63 18.86 -32.21
CA SER A 584 -20.21 20.12 -31.57
C SER A 584 -20.80 21.35 -32.23
N LEU A 585 -20.84 21.40 -33.57
CA LEU A 585 -21.46 22.52 -34.29
C LEU A 585 -22.98 22.58 -34.08
N LEU A 586 -23.67 21.44 -34.04
CA LEU A 586 -25.11 21.38 -33.74
C LEU A 586 -25.40 21.88 -32.33
N MET A 587 -24.62 21.42 -31.34
CA MET A 587 -24.80 21.85 -29.95
C MET A 587 -24.46 23.33 -29.77
N ALA A 588 -23.45 23.87 -30.47
CA ALA A 588 -23.17 25.30 -30.48
C ALA A 588 -24.30 26.12 -31.14
N ALA A 589 -24.85 25.64 -32.26
CA ALA A 589 -25.95 26.30 -32.95
C ALA A 589 -27.27 26.26 -32.16
N LEU A 590 -27.47 25.23 -31.33
CA LEU A 590 -28.66 25.02 -30.51
C LEU A 590 -28.48 25.46 -29.04
N GLN A 591 -27.35 26.06 -28.67
CA GLN A 591 -27.07 26.50 -27.29
C GLN A 591 -28.14 27.46 -26.75
N GLY A 592 -28.72 28.31 -27.61
CA GLY A 592 -29.80 29.22 -27.23
C GLY A 592 -31.18 28.55 -27.11
N ARG A 593 -31.29 27.23 -27.31
CA ARG A 593 -32.53 26.42 -27.25
C ARG A 593 -32.25 25.01 -26.70
N MET A 594 -31.64 24.94 -25.52
CA MET A 594 -31.23 23.68 -24.89
C MET A 594 -32.41 22.76 -24.57
N GLU A 595 -33.60 23.28 -24.34
CA GLU A 595 -34.84 22.51 -24.21
C GLU A 595 -35.13 21.69 -25.47
N TYR A 596 -35.09 22.33 -26.64
CA TYR A 596 -35.27 21.65 -27.92
C TYR A 596 -34.12 20.68 -28.23
N ALA A 597 -32.88 21.09 -27.96
CA ALA A 597 -31.71 20.24 -28.15
C ALA A 597 -31.79 18.95 -27.32
N THR A 598 -32.28 19.05 -26.07
CA THR A 598 -32.45 17.92 -25.16
C THR A 598 -33.53 16.95 -25.66
N VAL A 599 -34.65 17.46 -26.17
CA VAL A 599 -35.70 16.61 -26.78
C VAL A 599 -35.17 15.82 -27.98
N VAL A 600 -34.39 16.48 -28.85
CA VAL A 600 -33.77 15.83 -30.02
C VAL A 600 -32.73 14.80 -29.57
N LEU A 601 -31.87 15.15 -28.61
CA LEU A 601 -30.86 14.25 -28.06
C LEU A 601 -31.48 12.99 -27.46
N LYS A 602 -32.53 13.12 -26.63
CA LYS A 602 -33.24 11.96 -26.06
C LYS A 602 -33.80 11.04 -27.16
N GLN A 603 -34.34 11.61 -28.23
CA GLN A 603 -34.84 10.82 -29.37
C GLN A 603 -33.69 10.09 -30.09
N LEU A 604 -32.60 10.79 -30.41
CA LEU A 604 -31.44 10.19 -31.08
C LEU A 604 -30.82 9.06 -30.24
N LEU A 605 -30.73 9.24 -28.92
CA LEU A 605 -30.26 8.20 -28.01
C LEU A 605 -31.21 7.00 -27.96
N ALA A 606 -32.53 7.24 -27.95
CA ALA A 606 -33.52 6.17 -28.01
C ALA A 606 -33.42 5.38 -29.32
N ASP A 607 -33.30 6.06 -30.47
CA ASP A 607 -33.09 5.45 -31.78
C ASP A 607 -31.79 4.63 -31.82
N LEU A 608 -30.71 5.15 -31.21
CA LEU A 608 -29.42 4.47 -31.10
C LEU A 608 -29.51 3.20 -30.24
N ILE A 609 -30.22 3.27 -29.10
CA ILE A 609 -30.45 2.12 -28.21
C ILE A 609 -31.21 1.04 -28.98
N GLU A 610 -32.32 1.42 -29.61
CA GLU A 610 -33.19 0.50 -30.36
C GLU A 610 -32.43 -0.19 -31.49
N LYS A 611 -31.75 0.59 -32.35
CA LYS A 611 -30.94 0.05 -33.44
C LYS A 611 -29.84 -0.91 -32.97
N ASN A 612 -29.20 -0.63 -31.82
CA ASN A 612 -28.18 -1.52 -31.28
C ASN A 612 -28.76 -2.85 -30.78
N LEU A 613 -29.93 -2.81 -30.14
CA LEU A 613 -30.61 -4.00 -29.66
C LEU A 613 -31.17 -4.84 -30.81
N GLU A 614 -31.71 -4.20 -31.86
CA GLU A 614 -32.17 -4.87 -33.08
C GLU A 614 -31.02 -5.60 -33.81
N ASN A 615 -29.84 -4.99 -33.85
CA ASN A 615 -28.62 -5.60 -34.41
C ASN A 615 -28.05 -6.75 -33.55
N ARG A 616 -28.72 -7.12 -32.44
CA ARG A 616 -28.29 -8.14 -31.48
C ARG A 616 -26.91 -7.88 -30.87
N ASN A 617 -26.49 -6.62 -30.82
CA ASN A 617 -25.28 -6.24 -30.09
C ASN A 617 -25.49 -6.46 -28.59
N HIS A 618 -24.44 -6.85 -27.88
CA HIS A 618 -24.53 -7.05 -26.44
C HIS A 618 -24.88 -5.72 -25.74
N PRO A 619 -25.94 -5.64 -24.90
CA PRO A 619 -26.41 -4.37 -24.33
C PRO A 619 -25.35 -3.59 -23.54
N LYS A 620 -24.43 -4.27 -22.85
CA LYS A 620 -23.29 -3.65 -22.12
C LYS A 620 -22.27 -2.94 -23.05
N LEU A 621 -22.32 -3.15 -24.37
CA LEU A 621 -21.43 -2.47 -25.32
C LEU A 621 -21.96 -1.10 -25.77
N LEU A 622 -23.23 -0.79 -25.48
CA LEU A 622 -23.84 0.48 -25.85
C LEU A 622 -23.14 1.65 -25.15
N LEU A 623 -22.95 2.76 -25.86
CA LEU A 623 -22.28 3.98 -25.39
C LEU A 623 -20.81 3.76 -25.00
N ARG A 624 -20.19 2.62 -25.32
CA ARG A 624 -18.81 2.32 -24.92
C ARG A 624 -17.76 3.10 -25.73
N ARG A 625 -18.05 3.44 -26.98
CA ARG A 625 -17.17 4.16 -27.91
C ARG A 625 -17.96 5.25 -28.59
N THR A 626 -17.38 6.42 -28.82
CA THR A 626 -18.06 7.58 -29.45
C THR A 626 -18.29 7.38 -30.96
N GLU A 627 -19.14 6.43 -31.32
CA GLU A 627 -19.34 6.01 -32.72
C GLU A 627 -20.54 6.71 -33.38
N SER A 628 -21.29 7.52 -32.63
CA SER A 628 -22.40 8.33 -33.10
C SER A 628 -22.30 9.82 -32.75
N VAL A 629 -22.98 10.64 -33.55
CA VAL A 629 -23.24 12.07 -33.33
C VAL A 629 -23.99 12.25 -32.01
N ALA A 630 -24.97 11.38 -31.72
CA ALA A 630 -25.77 11.43 -30.50
C ALA A 630 -24.91 11.33 -29.22
N GLU A 631 -23.93 10.43 -29.20
CA GLU A 631 -23.01 10.25 -28.07
C GLU A 631 -22.10 11.46 -27.84
N LYS A 632 -21.62 12.08 -28.92
CA LYS A 632 -20.84 13.32 -28.79
C LYS A 632 -21.74 14.49 -28.37
N MET A 633 -22.96 14.59 -28.91
CA MET A 633 -23.95 15.59 -28.46
C MET A 633 -24.25 15.43 -26.96
N LEU A 634 -24.39 14.20 -26.46
CA LEU A 634 -24.55 13.91 -25.04
C LEU A 634 -23.37 14.41 -24.20
N THR A 635 -22.14 14.19 -24.67
CA THR A 635 -20.93 14.68 -23.99
C THR A 635 -20.91 16.21 -23.93
N ASN A 636 -21.26 16.88 -25.03
CA ASN A 636 -21.36 18.34 -25.11
C ASN A 636 -22.51 18.88 -24.23
N TRP A 637 -23.64 18.16 -24.15
CA TRP A 637 -24.77 18.49 -23.27
C TRP A 637 -24.36 18.46 -21.79
N PHE A 638 -23.66 17.41 -21.35
CA PHE A 638 -23.09 17.38 -19.99
C PHE A 638 -22.06 18.48 -19.77
N THR A 639 -21.26 18.81 -20.80
CA THR A 639 -20.29 19.92 -20.72
C THR A 639 -20.99 21.24 -20.40
N PHE A 640 -22.09 21.56 -21.08
CA PHE A 640 -22.85 22.78 -20.80
C PHE A 640 -23.46 22.80 -19.40
N LEU A 641 -24.06 21.69 -18.95
CA LEU A 641 -24.87 21.67 -17.73
C LEU A 641 -24.08 21.36 -16.45
N LEU A 642 -22.88 20.78 -16.57
CA LEU A 642 -22.04 20.45 -15.40
C LEU A 642 -20.97 21.52 -15.10
N HIS A 643 -20.87 22.59 -15.90
CA HIS A 643 -19.93 23.67 -15.63
C HIS A 643 -20.11 24.29 -14.23
N ARG A 644 -21.36 24.50 -13.80
CA ARG A 644 -21.65 25.02 -12.46
C ARG A 644 -21.17 24.07 -11.36
N PHE A 645 -21.40 22.77 -11.54
CA PHE A 645 -20.93 21.74 -10.59
C PHE A 645 -19.40 21.64 -10.53
N LEU A 646 -18.73 21.80 -11.67
CA LEU A 646 -17.27 21.95 -11.71
C LEU A 646 -16.83 23.18 -10.92
N LYS A 647 -17.51 24.33 -11.06
CA LYS A 647 -17.11 25.56 -10.39
C LYS A 647 -17.36 25.54 -8.87
N GLU A 648 -18.48 24.93 -8.44
CA GLU A 648 -18.95 24.99 -7.05
C GLU A 648 -18.48 23.79 -6.20
N CYS A 649 -18.23 22.63 -6.80
CA CYS A 649 -17.93 21.40 -6.08
C CYS A 649 -16.63 20.73 -6.55
N ALA A 650 -16.61 20.20 -7.78
CA ALA A 650 -15.56 19.26 -8.21
C ALA A 650 -14.27 19.93 -8.71
N GLY A 651 -14.29 21.23 -9.01
CA GLY A 651 -13.15 21.96 -9.54
C GLY A 651 -12.07 22.24 -8.51
N GLU A 652 -12.43 22.47 -7.25
CA GLU A 652 -11.48 22.60 -6.16
C GLU A 652 -10.62 21.34 -5.99
N PRO A 653 -11.17 20.14 -5.71
CA PRO A 653 -10.34 18.95 -5.55
C PRO A 653 -9.59 18.57 -6.84
N LEU A 654 -10.13 18.86 -8.03
CA LEU A 654 -9.43 18.62 -9.29
C LEU A 654 -8.20 19.53 -9.45
N PHE A 655 -8.34 20.82 -9.14
CA PHE A 655 -7.23 21.77 -9.18
C PHE A 655 -6.18 21.42 -8.14
N MET A 656 -6.62 21.06 -6.93
CA MET A 656 -5.73 20.63 -5.86
C MET A 656 -4.95 19.37 -6.25
N LEU A 657 -5.59 18.37 -6.88
CA LEU A 657 -4.90 17.19 -7.42
C LEU A 657 -3.86 17.57 -8.48
N TYR A 658 -4.18 18.47 -9.43
CA TYR A 658 -3.22 18.93 -10.42
C TYR A 658 -2.00 19.60 -9.77
N CYS A 659 -2.23 20.51 -8.83
CA CYS A 659 -1.17 21.21 -8.09
C CYS A 659 -0.32 20.23 -7.28
N ALA A 660 -0.95 19.28 -6.58
CA ALA A 660 -0.30 18.22 -5.82
C ALA A 660 0.61 17.37 -6.71
N ILE A 661 0.11 16.91 -7.86
CA ILE A 661 0.91 16.17 -8.84
C ILE A 661 2.10 17.03 -9.29
N LYS A 662 1.85 18.26 -9.76
CA LYS A 662 2.90 19.14 -10.29
C LYS A 662 4.02 19.36 -9.25
N GLN A 663 3.66 19.75 -8.03
CA GLN A 663 4.62 19.98 -6.95
C GLN A 663 5.40 18.71 -6.57
N GLN A 664 4.72 17.56 -6.50
CA GLN A 664 5.40 16.28 -6.21
C GLN A 664 6.40 15.90 -7.30
N MET A 665 6.10 16.15 -8.58
CA MET A 665 7.05 15.86 -9.66
C MET A 665 8.27 16.80 -9.57
N GLU A 666 8.03 18.09 -9.31
CA GLU A 666 9.06 19.14 -9.28
C GLU A 666 10.00 19.08 -8.05
N LYS A 667 9.60 18.34 -7.01
CA LYS A 667 10.44 18.01 -5.85
C LYS A 667 11.65 17.14 -6.22
N GLY A 668 11.56 16.39 -7.32
CA GLY A 668 12.62 15.51 -7.82
C GLY A 668 13.12 15.91 -9.21
N PRO A 669 14.21 15.29 -9.69
CA PRO A 669 14.73 15.54 -11.03
C PRO A 669 13.71 15.20 -12.12
N ILE A 670 13.60 16.09 -13.11
CA ILE A 670 12.80 15.89 -14.33
C ILE A 670 13.74 16.04 -15.54
N ASP A 671 13.77 15.05 -16.42
CA ASP A 671 14.52 15.14 -17.68
C ASP A 671 13.75 16.02 -18.68
N ALA A 672 14.39 17.09 -19.17
CA ALA A 672 13.75 18.08 -20.03
C ALA A 672 13.53 17.57 -21.47
N ILE A 673 14.21 16.50 -21.88
CA ILE A 673 14.15 15.91 -23.22
C ILE A 673 13.17 14.73 -23.25
N THR A 674 13.30 13.77 -22.31
CA THR A 674 12.45 12.58 -22.26
C THR A 674 11.12 12.83 -21.53
N GLY A 675 11.06 13.85 -20.68
CA GLY A 675 9.93 14.13 -19.80
C GLY A 675 9.75 13.07 -18.70
N GLU A 676 10.78 12.26 -18.43
CA GLU A 676 10.80 11.31 -17.32
C GLU A 676 11.10 12.06 -16.01
N ALA A 677 10.51 11.62 -14.90
CA ALA A 677 10.73 12.20 -13.58
C ALA A 677 11.07 11.13 -12.53
N ARG A 678 11.75 11.54 -11.46
CA ARG A 678 12.06 10.66 -10.31
C ARG A 678 10.78 10.24 -9.57
N TYR A 679 9.93 11.21 -9.24
CA TYR A 679 8.62 10.98 -8.67
C TYR A 679 7.64 10.96 -9.83
N SER A 680 7.12 9.80 -10.21
CA SER A 680 6.13 9.63 -11.27
C SER A 680 5.10 8.62 -10.78
N LEU A 681 3.83 8.78 -11.18
CA LEU A 681 2.82 7.73 -11.02
C LEU A 681 2.80 6.74 -12.20
N SER A 682 3.45 7.11 -13.31
CA SER A 682 3.56 6.29 -14.52
C SER A 682 4.92 5.61 -14.59
N GLU A 683 4.92 4.28 -14.71
CA GLU A 683 6.15 3.48 -14.86
C GLU A 683 6.92 3.82 -16.15
N ASP A 684 6.19 4.24 -17.20
CA ASP A 684 6.75 4.62 -18.50
C ASP A 684 7.50 5.95 -18.46
N LYS A 685 7.20 6.80 -17.47
CA LYS A 685 7.82 8.12 -17.28
C LYS A 685 8.70 8.19 -16.03
N LEU A 686 9.11 7.04 -15.51
CA LEU A 686 9.93 6.94 -14.30
C LEU A 686 11.42 6.92 -14.68
N ILE A 687 12.22 7.83 -14.12
CA ILE A 687 13.67 7.81 -14.30
C ILE A 687 14.26 6.54 -13.65
N ARG A 688 14.87 5.69 -14.49
CA ARG A 688 15.51 4.42 -14.09
C ARG A 688 17.02 4.54 -13.88
N GLN A 689 17.56 5.74 -13.96
CA GLN A 689 18.96 6.06 -13.71
C GLN A 689 19.11 6.75 -12.35
N GLN A 690 20.23 6.50 -11.66
CA GLN A 690 20.55 7.22 -10.44
C GLN A 690 21.04 8.62 -10.80
N ILE A 691 20.32 9.64 -10.33
CA ILE A 691 20.66 11.05 -10.53
C ILE A 691 20.99 11.64 -9.16
N ASP A 692 22.22 12.10 -8.98
CA ASP A 692 22.61 12.82 -7.77
C ASP A 692 22.16 14.28 -7.89
N TYR A 693 21.32 14.72 -6.96
CA TYR A 693 20.78 16.09 -6.94
C TYR A 693 20.82 16.68 -5.53
N LYS A 694 20.77 18.01 -5.47
CA LYS A 694 20.67 18.80 -4.25
C LYS A 694 19.63 19.88 -4.47
N GLN A 695 18.78 20.07 -3.47
CA GLN A 695 17.84 21.18 -3.44
C GLN A 695 18.59 22.47 -3.09
N LEU A 696 18.29 23.54 -3.83
CA LEU A 696 18.80 24.89 -3.65
C LEU A 696 17.61 25.83 -3.46
N THR A 697 17.79 26.87 -2.66
CA THR A 697 16.84 27.99 -2.50
C THR A 697 17.45 29.21 -3.19
N LEU A 698 16.84 29.67 -4.27
CA LEU A 698 17.24 30.89 -4.97
C LEU A 698 16.42 32.07 -4.47
N MET A 699 17.07 33.23 -4.32
CA MET A 699 16.40 34.49 -4.00
C MET A 699 16.10 35.22 -5.31
N CYS A 700 14.84 35.18 -5.75
CA CYS A 700 14.42 35.74 -7.04
C CYS A 700 13.94 37.18 -6.89
N ILE A 701 14.47 38.08 -7.72
CA ILE A 701 14.01 39.45 -7.85
C ILE A 701 12.93 39.50 -8.95
N PRO A 702 11.67 39.87 -8.62
CA PRO A 702 10.60 40.01 -9.61
C PRO A 702 10.91 41.13 -10.62
N PRO A 703 10.46 41.01 -11.88
CA PRO A 703 10.65 42.06 -12.89
C PRO A 703 9.98 43.39 -12.51
N GLU A 704 8.84 43.33 -11.83
CA GLU A 704 7.99 44.48 -11.46
C GLU A 704 7.98 44.78 -9.96
N GLY A 705 8.85 44.14 -9.17
CA GLY A 705 8.86 44.26 -7.72
C GLY A 705 9.42 45.60 -7.21
N GLU A 706 8.89 46.09 -6.07
CA GLU A 706 9.55 47.17 -5.32
C GLU A 706 11.02 46.82 -5.05
N ALA A 707 11.90 47.82 -5.08
CA ALA A 707 13.33 47.61 -4.89
C ALA A 707 13.61 46.94 -3.52
N GLY A 708 14.01 45.67 -3.54
CA GLY A 708 14.31 44.88 -2.34
C GLY A 708 13.36 43.71 -2.07
N THR A 709 12.32 43.50 -2.87
CA THR A 709 11.47 42.31 -2.75
C THR A 709 12.17 41.10 -3.36
N GLU A 710 12.56 40.14 -2.52
CA GLU A 710 13.18 38.88 -2.93
C GLU A 710 12.24 37.71 -2.58
N VAL A 711 11.90 36.89 -3.58
CA VAL A 711 11.02 35.72 -3.41
C VAL A 711 11.91 34.46 -3.32
N PRO A 712 11.89 33.72 -2.20
CA PRO A 712 12.64 32.47 -2.10
C PRO A 712 11.96 31.37 -2.94
N VAL A 713 12.72 30.70 -3.80
CA VAL A 713 12.22 29.64 -4.68
C VAL A 713 13.10 28.40 -4.57
N LYS A 714 12.47 27.25 -4.28
CA LYS A 714 13.13 25.95 -4.22
C LYS A 714 13.32 25.38 -5.64
N VAL A 715 14.55 25.03 -5.98
CA VAL A 715 14.95 24.42 -7.26
C VAL A 715 15.96 23.29 -7.01
N LEU A 716 16.31 22.54 -8.05
CA LEU A 716 17.33 21.50 -7.98
C LEU A 716 18.58 21.94 -8.76
N ASN A 717 19.76 21.60 -8.26
CA ASN A 717 21.00 21.85 -8.98
C ASN A 717 21.05 21.16 -10.36
N CYS A 718 20.28 20.09 -10.55
CA CYS A 718 20.15 19.36 -11.81
C CYS A 718 19.03 19.91 -12.71
N ASP A 719 18.31 20.96 -12.33
CA ASP A 719 17.32 21.58 -13.23
C ASP A 719 18.02 22.33 -14.37
N THR A 720 17.43 22.29 -15.58
CA THR A 720 17.84 23.15 -16.70
C THR A 720 17.50 24.61 -16.44
N VAL A 721 18.10 25.53 -17.19
CA VAL A 721 17.80 26.96 -17.05
C VAL A 721 16.32 27.25 -17.30
N THR A 722 15.70 26.61 -18.29
CA THR A 722 14.27 26.76 -18.55
C THR A 722 13.40 26.21 -17.42
N GLN A 723 13.71 25.03 -16.87
CA GLN A 723 13.00 24.49 -15.71
C GLN A 723 13.10 25.43 -14.49
N VAL A 724 14.25 26.06 -14.28
CA VAL A 724 14.42 27.08 -13.24
C VAL A 724 13.55 28.30 -13.53
N LYS A 725 13.55 28.82 -14.77
CA LYS A 725 12.68 29.95 -15.15
C LYS A 725 11.21 29.65 -14.89
N ASP A 726 10.72 28.46 -15.25
CA ASP A 726 9.34 28.05 -15.00
C ASP A 726 9.02 28.03 -13.49
N LYS A 727 9.88 27.42 -12.66
CA LYS A 727 9.72 27.40 -11.19
C LYS A 727 9.73 28.82 -10.59
N LEU A 728 10.59 29.69 -11.09
CA LEU A 728 10.64 31.09 -10.68
C LEU A 728 9.36 31.85 -11.08
N LEU A 729 8.87 31.65 -12.31
CA LEU A 729 7.63 32.26 -12.79
C LEU A 729 6.41 31.77 -11.99
N ASP A 730 6.33 30.48 -11.66
CA ASP A 730 5.27 29.95 -10.81
C ASP A 730 5.25 30.55 -9.40
N ALA A 731 6.43 30.80 -8.82
CA ALA A 731 6.55 31.41 -7.50
C ALA A 731 6.27 32.92 -7.51
N VAL A 732 6.85 33.66 -8.46
CA VAL A 732 6.71 35.12 -8.57
C VAL A 732 5.28 35.51 -8.96
N TYR A 733 4.66 34.76 -9.87
CA TYR A 733 3.30 35.00 -10.35
C TYR A 733 2.28 34.05 -9.70
N LYS A 734 2.53 33.60 -8.46
CA LYS A 734 1.61 32.74 -7.70
C LYS A 734 0.24 33.44 -7.58
N GLY A 735 -0.81 32.76 -8.05
CA GLY A 735 -2.19 33.30 -8.05
C GLY A 735 -2.60 34.06 -9.31
N ILE A 736 -1.68 34.34 -10.24
CA ILE A 736 -2.00 34.90 -11.56
C ILE A 736 -2.25 33.74 -12.55
N PRO A 737 -3.30 33.77 -13.39
CA PRO A 737 -3.58 32.72 -14.40
C PRO A 737 -2.41 32.52 -15.37
N PHE A 738 -2.17 31.29 -15.83
CA PHE A 738 -0.99 30.96 -16.64
C PHE A 738 -0.89 31.78 -17.94
N SER A 739 -2.00 31.99 -18.64
CA SER A 739 -2.01 32.76 -19.91
C SER A 739 -1.62 34.23 -19.78
N GLN A 740 -1.66 34.78 -18.56
CA GLN A 740 -1.32 36.18 -18.28
C GLN A 740 0.15 36.36 -17.84
N ARG A 741 0.89 35.26 -17.68
CA ARG A 741 2.29 35.29 -17.23
C ARG A 741 3.25 35.42 -18.42
N PRO A 742 4.42 36.05 -18.24
CA PRO A 742 5.52 35.92 -19.20
C PRO A 742 5.88 34.45 -19.41
N GLN A 743 6.18 34.07 -20.64
CA GLN A 743 6.67 32.72 -20.93
C GLN A 743 8.16 32.62 -20.61
N ALA A 744 8.64 31.43 -20.21
CA ALA A 744 10.05 31.24 -19.91
C ALA A 744 10.94 31.61 -21.11
N ASP A 745 10.50 31.36 -22.34
CA ASP A 745 11.25 31.69 -23.57
C ASP A 745 11.47 33.19 -23.78
N ASP A 746 10.58 34.04 -23.24
CA ASP A 746 10.64 35.49 -23.35
C ASP A 746 11.51 36.13 -22.25
N MET A 747 11.98 35.32 -21.30
CA MET A 747 12.74 35.74 -20.13
C MET A 747 14.16 35.17 -20.15
N ASP A 748 15.13 36.01 -19.80
CA ASP A 748 16.50 35.62 -19.49
C ASP A 748 16.67 35.47 -17.96
N LEU A 749 17.45 34.45 -17.55
CA LEU A 749 17.78 34.23 -16.15
C LEU A 749 19.12 34.91 -15.83
N GLU A 750 19.09 35.98 -15.06
CA GLU A 750 20.29 36.71 -14.63
C GLU A 750 20.73 36.23 -13.24
N TRP A 751 21.93 35.66 -13.13
CA TRP A 751 22.57 35.34 -11.86
C TRP A 751 23.45 36.50 -11.39
N ARG A 752 23.22 36.98 -10.16
CA ARG A 752 23.91 38.14 -9.58
C ARG A 752 24.93 37.71 -8.53
N GLN A 753 26.21 37.69 -8.89
CA GLN A 753 27.30 37.34 -7.98
C GLN A 753 27.90 38.62 -7.37
N GLY A 754 27.38 39.03 -6.21
CA GLY A 754 27.78 40.28 -5.54
C GLY A 754 27.21 41.54 -6.21
N ARG A 755 27.79 42.72 -5.94
CA ARG A 755 27.25 44.02 -6.41
C ARG A 755 27.56 44.35 -7.88
N LEU A 756 28.55 43.69 -8.49
CA LEU A 756 29.10 44.10 -9.81
C LEU A 756 28.98 43.04 -10.91
N THR A 757 28.90 41.75 -10.56
CA THR A 757 28.91 40.67 -11.57
C THR A 757 27.50 40.17 -11.84
N ARG A 758 27.06 40.28 -13.10
CA ARG A 758 25.76 39.79 -13.58
C ARG A 758 26.01 38.88 -14.78
N ILE A 759 25.49 37.66 -14.74
CA ILE A 759 25.70 36.64 -15.78
C ILE A 759 24.34 36.13 -16.23
N ILE A 760 24.09 36.13 -17.54
CA ILE A 760 22.87 35.53 -18.10
C ILE A 760 23.12 34.04 -18.30
N LEU A 761 22.27 33.21 -17.71
CA LEU A 761 22.29 31.76 -17.87
C LEU A 761 21.34 31.36 -19.00
N GLN A 762 21.76 30.41 -19.82
CA GLN A 762 20.96 29.85 -20.93
C GLN A 762 21.07 28.32 -20.96
N ASP A 763 20.06 27.65 -21.52
CA ASP A 763 20.05 26.19 -21.70
C ASP A 763 21.17 25.71 -22.62
N GLU A 764 21.57 26.54 -23.58
CA GLU A 764 22.75 26.36 -24.42
C GLU A 764 23.51 27.69 -24.51
N ASP A 765 24.82 27.64 -24.31
CA ASP A 765 25.73 28.75 -24.50
C ASP A 765 27.10 28.26 -24.99
N VAL A 766 28.08 29.16 -25.09
CA VAL A 766 29.45 28.82 -25.52
C VAL A 766 30.17 27.84 -24.58
N THR A 767 29.66 27.63 -23.37
CA THR A 767 30.24 26.73 -22.36
C THR A 767 29.60 25.34 -22.36
N THR A 768 28.56 25.13 -23.18
CA THR A 768 27.82 23.86 -23.24
C THR A 768 28.71 22.68 -23.61
N LYS A 769 28.58 21.58 -22.86
CA LYS A 769 29.39 20.37 -23.04
C LYS A 769 28.88 19.53 -24.20
N ILE A 770 29.78 19.19 -25.12
CA ILE A 770 29.54 18.31 -26.27
C ILE A 770 30.44 17.07 -26.15
N GLU A 771 29.84 15.88 -26.18
CA GLU A 771 30.51 14.58 -26.08
C GLU A 771 29.98 13.63 -27.15
N SER A 772 30.82 13.18 -28.09
CA SER A 772 30.48 12.13 -29.07
C SER A 772 29.12 12.35 -29.78
N ASP A 773 28.94 13.51 -30.40
CA ASP A 773 27.71 13.97 -31.07
C ASP A 773 26.52 14.25 -30.16
N TRP A 774 26.69 14.18 -28.83
CA TRP A 774 25.68 14.55 -27.85
C TRP A 774 25.98 15.89 -27.19
N LYS A 775 25.00 16.78 -27.18
CA LYS A 775 25.06 18.07 -26.49
C LYS A 775 24.21 18.01 -25.22
N ARG A 776 24.81 18.32 -24.06
CA ARG A 776 24.11 18.29 -22.77
C ARG A 776 23.52 19.66 -22.47
N LEU A 777 22.23 19.75 -22.16
CA LEU A 777 21.63 21.01 -21.69
C LEU A 777 22.32 21.52 -20.42
N ASN A 778 22.54 22.84 -20.35
CA ASN A 778 23.16 23.49 -19.20
C ASN A 778 22.20 23.47 -17.99
N THR A 779 22.74 23.14 -16.82
CA THR A 779 22.01 23.10 -15.54
C THR A 779 22.59 24.09 -14.54
N LEU A 780 21.92 24.31 -13.41
CA LEU A 780 22.50 25.13 -12.33
C LEU A 780 23.85 24.60 -11.83
N ALA A 781 24.01 23.28 -11.78
CA ALA A 781 25.28 22.63 -11.43
C ALA A 781 26.38 22.88 -12.48
N HIS A 782 26.04 23.05 -13.75
CA HIS A 782 27.01 23.40 -14.80
C HIS A 782 27.64 24.77 -14.53
N TYR A 783 26.83 25.74 -14.13
CA TYR A 783 27.28 27.09 -13.75
C TYR A 783 27.76 27.20 -12.29
N GLN A 784 27.68 26.12 -11.52
CA GLN A 784 28.07 26.06 -10.10
C GLN A 784 27.29 27.07 -9.22
N VAL A 785 26.01 27.26 -9.52
CA VAL A 785 25.13 28.11 -8.69
C VAL A 785 24.98 27.50 -7.29
N THR A 786 25.15 28.32 -6.26
CA THR A 786 25.11 27.89 -4.85
C THR A 786 23.76 28.19 -4.20
N ASP A 787 23.47 27.51 -3.10
CA ASP A 787 22.29 27.79 -2.27
C ASP A 787 22.29 29.25 -1.76
N GLY A 788 21.11 29.88 -1.72
CA GLY A 788 20.94 31.30 -1.38
C GLY A 788 21.36 32.29 -2.47
N SER A 789 21.67 31.83 -3.69
CA SER A 789 22.07 32.73 -4.79
C SER A 789 20.96 33.70 -5.18
N LEU A 790 21.35 34.95 -5.44
CA LEU A 790 20.46 36.00 -5.94
C LEU A 790 20.32 35.89 -7.47
N VAL A 791 19.07 35.80 -7.94
CA VAL A 791 18.73 35.70 -9.37
C VAL A 791 17.66 36.72 -9.73
N ALA A 792 17.57 37.10 -11.00
CA ALA A 792 16.52 37.96 -11.51
C ALA A 792 15.99 37.42 -12.84
N LEU A 793 14.67 37.52 -13.02
CA LEU A 793 14.04 37.31 -14.32
C LEU A 793 14.02 38.63 -15.07
N VAL A 794 14.70 38.70 -16.22
CA VAL A 794 14.76 39.93 -17.04
C VAL A 794 14.18 39.66 -18.43
N GLN A 795 13.44 40.62 -18.95
CA GLN A 795 12.82 40.49 -20.27
C GLN A 795 13.91 40.49 -21.36
N LYS A 796 13.85 39.53 -22.27
CA LYS A 796 14.87 39.33 -23.30
C LYS A 796 14.89 40.52 -24.27
N GLN A 797 15.99 41.27 -24.32
CA GLN A 797 16.14 42.39 -25.26
C GLN A 797 16.50 41.88 -26.67
N VAL A 798 15.54 41.93 -27.59
CA VAL A 798 15.76 41.57 -29.00
C VAL A 798 16.61 42.64 -29.69
N SER A 799 17.94 42.50 -29.63
CA SER A 799 18.86 43.34 -30.40
C SER A 799 18.90 42.86 -31.86
N ALA A 800 18.70 43.77 -32.82
CA ALA A 800 18.63 43.49 -34.27
C ALA A 800 19.88 42.78 -34.87
N TYR A 801 20.98 42.66 -34.11
CA TYR A 801 22.19 41.94 -34.51
C TYR A 801 22.14 40.41 -34.28
N ASN A 802 21.23 39.90 -33.44
CA ASN A 802 21.14 38.46 -33.14
C ASN A 802 20.18 37.67 -34.05
N ILE A 803 19.64 38.32 -35.08
CA ILE A 803 18.70 37.74 -36.06
C ILE A 803 19.32 36.56 -36.84
N ALA A 804 20.65 36.45 -36.94
CA ALA A 804 21.27 35.33 -37.65
C ALA A 804 21.40 34.03 -36.84
N ASN A 805 21.61 34.11 -35.51
CA ASN A 805 21.84 32.94 -34.65
C ASN A 805 20.63 32.57 -33.76
N SER A 806 19.62 33.44 -33.66
CA SER A 806 18.40 33.19 -32.87
C SER A 806 17.27 32.55 -33.69
N PHE A 807 17.46 32.31 -34.98
CA PHE A 807 16.38 31.88 -35.89
C PHE A 807 16.14 30.37 -35.96
N THR A 808 16.96 29.55 -35.30
CA THR A 808 16.99 28.11 -35.59
C THR A 808 16.44 27.22 -34.46
N PHE A 809 16.36 27.67 -33.20
CA PHE A 809 16.04 26.74 -32.09
C PHE A 809 14.77 27.01 -31.24
N THR A 810 14.36 28.25 -30.95
CA THR A 810 13.09 28.47 -30.20
C THR A 810 11.84 28.06 -30.99
N ARG A 811 11.97 27.89 -32.31
CA ARG A 811 10.91 27.38 -33.19
C ARG A 811 10.87 25.86 -33.34
N SER A 812 11.84 25.09 -32.81
CA SER A 812 11.88 23.62 -32.93
C SER A 812 11.30 22.92 -31.69
N LEU A 813 11.55 23.43 -30.47
CA LEU A 813 10.88 22.97 -29.24
C LEU A 813 9.39 23.34 -29.22
N SER A 814 9.04 24.57 -29.62
CA SER A 814 7.64 24.99 -29.79
C SER A 814 6.95 24.29 -30.96
N ARG A 815 7.68 23.86 -32.02
CA ARG A 815 7.11 22.96 -33.05
C ARG A 815 6.85 21.56 -32.51
N TYR A 816 7.63 21.05 -31.57
CA TYR A 816 7.38 19.73 -30.98
C TYR A 816 6.12 19.75 -30.11
N GLU A 817 5.93 20.83 -29.33
CA GLU A 817 4.70 21.07 -28.56
C GLU A 817 3.49 21.40 -29.45
N SER A 818 3.69 22.11 -30.57
CA SER A 818 2.67 22.39 -31.58
C SER A 818 2.33 21.20 -32.49
N LEU A 819 3.25 20.27 -32.75
CA LEU A 819 2.99 19.05 -33.52
C LEU A 819 2.15 18.05 -32.70
N LEU A 820 2.29 18.06 -31.38
CA LEU A 820 1.39 17.38 -30.44
C LEU A 820 -0.02 18.00 -30.40
N ARG A 821 -0.22 19.23 -30.90
CA ARG A 821 -1.55 19.85 -31.04
C ARG A 821 -2.30 19.46 -32.32
N THR A 822 -1.66 18.77 -33.27
CA THR A 822 -2.30 18.44 -34.57
C THR A 822 -2.65 16.96 -34.79
N SER A 823 -2.36 16.04 -33.87
CA SER A 823 -2.82 14.65 -34.01
C SER A 823 -4.23 14.46 -33.45
N SER A 824 -5.22 14.86 -34.25
CA SER A 824 -6.62 14.51 -34.04
C SER A 824 -6.86 13.02 -34.34
N SER A 825 -6.61 12.12 -33.38
CA SER A 825 -7.16 10.75 -33.38
C SER A 825 -7.08 10.10 -31.99
N PRO A 826 -8.17 9.53 -31.46
CA PRO A 826 -8.15 8.66 -30.30
C PRO A 826 -8.14 7.20 -30.76
N ASP A 827 -6.98 6.66 -31.14
CA ASP A 827 -6.79 5.20 -31.24
C ASP A 827 -5.30 4.86 -31.06
N SER A 828 -5.04 4.00 -30.06
CA SER A 828 -3.84 3.16 -29.87
C SER A 828 -2.44 3.76 -30.08
N LEU A 829 -2.03 4.72 -29.23
CA LEU A 829 -0.60 4.95 -29.00
C LEU A 829 -0.07 4.00 -27.91
N ARG A 830 0.30 2.79 -28.33
CA ARG A 830 1.35 2.03 -27.65
C ARG A 830 2.62 2.90 -27.64
N SER A 831 3.29 2.91 -26.50
CA SER A 831 4.61 3.45 -26.20
C SER A 831 5.54 3.42 -27.41
N ARG A 832 5.69 4.58 -28.08
CA ARG A 832 6.89 4.88 -28.87
C ARG A 832 7.52 6.10 -28.21
N ALA A 833 8.71 5.88 -27.66
CA ALA A 833 9.61 6.97 -27.30
C ALA A 833 9.73 7.92 -28.50
N PRO A 834 9.74 9.26 -28.29
CA PRO A 834 9.95 10.18 -29.38
C PRO A 834 11.28 9.85 -30.06
N MET A 835 11.28 9.67 -31.38
CA MET A 835 12.52 9.59 -32.15
C MET A 835 13.22 10.92 -31.99
N ILE A 836 14.39 10.91 -31.33
CA ILE A 836 15.29 12.06 -31.24
C ILE A 836 15.72 12.37 -32.67
N THR A 837 15.01 13.30 -33.31
CA THR A 837 15.42 13.79 -34.63
C THR A 837 16.64 14.67 -34.40
N PRO A 838 17.79 14.35 -35.00
CA PRO A 838 18.97 15.20 -34.88
C PRO A 838 18.62 16.59 -35.39
N ASP A 839 19.18 17.60 -34.73
CA ASP A 839 19.09 18.97 -35.20
C ASP A 839 19.57 19.01 -36.66
N GLN A 840 18.67 19.40 -37.58
CA GLN A 840 18.90 19.29 -39.03
C GLN A 840 20.08 20.16 -39.49
N GLU A 841 20.53 21.10 -38.66
CA GLU A 841 21.64 22.02 -38.96
C GLU A 841 23.01 21.55 -38.43
N THR A 842 23.06 20.77 -37.34
CA THR A 842 24.34 20.42 -36.67
C THR A 842 24.62 18.92 -36.56
N GLY A 843 23.63 18.05 -36.78
CA GLY A 843 23.80 16.60 -36.65
C GLY A 843 24.00 16.08 -35.22
N THR A 844 23.91 16.96 -34.21
CA THR A 844 24.08 16.60 -32.79
C THR A 844 22.75 16.30 -32.10
N LYS A 845 22.76 15.38 -31.13
CA LYS A 845 21.58 14.97 -30.34
C LYS A 845 21.62 15.61 -28.94
N LEU A 846 20.50 16.15 -28.49
CA LEU A 846 20.39 16.78 -27.17
C LEU A 846 20.04 15.75 -26.09
N TRP A 847 20.56 15.94 -24.89
CA TRP A 847 20.19 15.18 -23.70
C TRP A 847 20.29 16.05 -22.44
N HIS A 848 19.57 15.67 -21.39
CA HIS A 848 19.62 16.35 -20.09
C HIS A 848 20.22 15.46 -18.99
N LEU A 849 19.42 14.52 -18.49
CA LEU A 849 19.79 13.57 -17.43
C LEU A 849 19.98 12.17 -18.00
N VAL A 850 19.16 11.77 -18.98
CA VAL A 850 19.13 10.43 -19.56
C VAL A 850 19.63 10.46 -21.01
N LYS A 851 20.70 9.70 -21.30
CA LYS A 851 21.14 9.40 -22.68
C LYS A 851 20.43 8.13 -23.17
N ASN A 852 19.49 8.26 -24.11
CA ASN A 852 18.94 7.11 -24.82
C ASN A 852 19.94 6.67 -25.89
N HIS A 853 20.81 5.70 -25.59
CA HIS A 853 21.63 5.07 -26.62
C HIS A 853 20.71 4.38 -27.64
N GLU A 854 20.86 4.75 -28.91
CA GLU A 854 20.21 4.04 -30.01
C GLU A 854 20.61 2.57 -29.96
N HIS A 855 19.60 1.70 -29.96
CA HIS A 855 19.75 0.28 -30.19
C HIS A 855 20.26 0.05 -31.62
N SER A 856 21.57 0.18 -31.82
CA SER A 856 22.28 -0.34 -32.98
C SER A 856 23.60 -0.94 -32.51
N ASP A 857 23.63 -2.27 -32.48
CA ASP A 857 24.82 -3.13 -32.45
C ASP A 857 25.94 -2.78 -31.46
N GLN A 858 25.81 -3.19 -30.20
CA GLN A 858 26.97 -3.48 -29.36
C GLN A 858 26.93 -4.90 -28.80
N ARG A 859 28.01 -5.62 -29.11
CA ARG A 859 28.37 -6.97 -28.69
C ARG A 859 28.22 -7.14 -27.18
N GLU A 860 27.88 -8.35 -26.76
CA GLU A 860 27.51 -8.84 -25.41
C GLU A 860 28.57 -8.66 -24.29
N GLY A 861 29.21 -7.50 -24.18
CA GLY A 861 30.33 -7.26 -23.26
C GLY A 861 30.04 -6.40 -22.03
N ASP A 862 29.01 -5.55 -22.04
CA ASP A 862 28.83 -4.55 -20.98
C ASP A 862 27.37 -4.44 -20.50
N ARG A 863 26.94 -5.45 -19.73
CA ARG A 863 25.66 -5.46 -19.00
C ARG A 863 25.76 -4.76 -17.63
N GLY A 864 26.57 -3.71 -17.50
CA GLY A 864 26.64 -2.91 -16.28
C GLY A 864 25.72 -1.70 -16.34
N SER A 865 24.43 -1.82 -15.97
CA SER A 865 23.59 -0.71 -15.42
C SER A 865 22.06 -0.85 -15.57
N LYS A 866 21.50 -1.94 -16.11
CA LYS A 866 20.04 -2.13 -16.02
C LYS A 866 19.67 -2.61 -14.61
N MET A 867 19.45 -1.65 -13.70
CA MET A 867 18.86 -1.92 -12.39
C MET A 867 17.50 -2.61 -12.55
N VAL A 868 17.17 -3.50 -11.60
CA VAL A 868 15.93 -4.29 -11.58
C VAL A 868 14.73 -3.35 -11.46
N SER A 869 13.73 -3.50 -12.35
CA SER A 869 12.50 -2.69 -12.37
C SER A 869 11.73 -2.67 -11.04
N GLU A 870 11.92 -3.69 -10.20
CA GLU A 870 11.29 -3.86 -8.90
C GLU A 870 11.79 -2.84 -7.85
N ILE A 871 13.03 -2.36 -7.97
CA ILE A 871 13.61 -1.37 -7.02
C ILE A 871 12.85 -0.04 -7.10
N TYR A 872 12.39 0.34 -8.30
CA TYR A 872 11.72 1.61 -8.54
C TYR A 872 10.20 1.56 -8.28
N LEU A 873 9.65 0.38 -7.96
CA LEU A 873 8.25 0.25 -7.56
C LEU A 873 7.97 0.99 -6.24
N THR A 874 8.96 1.06 -5.35
CA THR A 874 8.87 1.82 -4.08
C THR A 874 8.69 3.32 -4.34
N ARG A 875 9.32 3.89 -5.38
CA ARG A 875 9.14 5.29 -5.77
C ARG A 875 7.73 5.58 -6.29
N LEU A 876 7.18 4.65 -7.10
CA LEU A 876 5.78 4.72 -7.55
C LEU A 876 4.80 4.66 -6.36
N LEU A 877 5.03 3.74 -5.42
CA LEU A 877 4.22 3.58 -4.22
C LEU A 877 4.31 4.79 -3.28
N ALA A 878 5.50 5.37 -3.10
CA ALA A 878 5.68 6.59 -2.31
C ALA A 878 4.92 7.77 -2.93
N THR A 879 5.10 7.98 -4.24
CA THR A 879 4.37 9.03 -4.99
C THR A 879 2.86 8.83 -4.90
N LYS A 880 2.37 7.59 -5.03
CA LYS A 880 0.95 7.27 -4.86
C LYS A 880 0.47 7.55 -3.44
N GLY A 881 1.23 7.14 -2.43
CA GLY A 881 0.92 7.38 -1.02
C GLY A 881 0.74 8.86 -0.71
N THR A 882 1.65 9.71 -1.19
CA THR A 882 1.58 11.18 -1.01
C THR A 882 0.36 11.80 -1.69
N LEU A 883 0.00 11.33 -2.90
CA LEU A 883 -1.09 11.90 -3.70
C LEU A 883 -2.48 11.31 -3.38
N GLN A 884 -2.54 10.23 -2.61
CA GLN A 884 -3.74 9.43 -2.36
C GLN A 884 -4.94 10.26 -1.89
N LYS A 885 -4.72 11.15 -0.90
CA LYS A 885 -5.80 11.98 -0.35
C LYS A 885 -6.48 12.87 -1.41
N PHE A 886 -5.70 13.48 -2.31
CA PHE A 886 -6.25 14.35 -3.36
C PHE A 886 -7.04 13.55 -4.41
N VAL A 887 -6.65 12.29 -4.64
CA VAL A 887 -7.40 11.36 -5.50
C VAL A 887 -8.72 10.98 -4.82
N ASP A 888 -8.69 10.63 -3.54
CA ASP A 888 -9.88 10.29 -2.74
C ASP A 888 -10.86 11.46 -2.69
N ASP A 889 -10.40 12.66 -2.34
CA ASP A 889 -11.21 13.88 -2.24
C ASP A 889 -11.93 14.19 -3.57
N LEU A 890 -11.23 14.01 -4.70
CA LEU A 890 -11.82 14.19 -6.04
C LEU A 890 -12.87 13.11 -6.34
N PHE A 891 -12.55 11.84 -6.10
CA PHE A 891 -13.45 10.73 -6.44
C PHE A 891 -14.71 10.76 -5.56
N GLU A 892 -14.56 11.03 -4.27
CA GLU A 892 -15.67 11.19 -3.34
C GLU A 892 -16.59 12.34 -3.77
N THR A 893 -16.01 13.49 -4.12
CA THR A 893 -16.79 14.65 -4.59
C THR A 893 -17.55 14.33 -5.88
N VAL A 894 -16.91 13.67 -6.84
CA VAL A 894 -17.53 13.29 -8.13
C VAL A 894 -18.66 12.26 -7.95
N PHE A 895 -18.50 11.30 -7.04
CA PHE A 895 -19.49 10.24 -6.76
C PHE A 895 -20.37 10.51 -5.53
N SER A 896 -20.60 11.79 -5.22
CA SER A 896 -21.50 12.20 -4.13
C SER A 896 -22.82 12.75 -4.65
N THR A 897 -23.92 12.46 -3.94
CA THR A 897 -25.25 13.02 -4.24
C THR A 897 -25.53 14.32 -3.48
N ALA A 898 -24.74 14.60 -2.44
CA ALA A 898 -24.75 15.84 -1.67
C ALA A 898 -23.33 16.12 -1.18
N HIS A 899 -22.72 17.20 -1.65
CA HIS A 899 -21.39 17.64 -1.22
C HIS A 899 -21.47 19.08 -0.70
N ARG A 900 -20.98 19.32 0.53
CA ARG A 900 -21.02 20.65 1.19
C ARG A 900 -22.39 21.34 1.14
N GLY A 901 -23.48 20.57 1.18
CA GLY A 901 -24.86 21.09 1.12
C GLY A 901 -25.39 21.41 -0.28
N SER A 902 -24.59 21.24 -1.35
CA SER A 902 -25.07 21.33 -2.73
C SER A 902 -25.81 20.07 -3.15
N ALA A 903 -26.95 20.23 -3.83
CA ALA A 903 -27.70 19.13 -4.42
C ALA A 903 -27.01 18.57 -5.69
N LEU A 904 -27.31 17.32 -6.02
CA LEU A 904 -26.91 16.69 -7.28
C LEU A 904 -27.36 17.53 -8.50
N PRO A 905 -26.51 17.68 -9.53
CA PRO A 905 -26.90 18.34 -10.77
C PRO A 905 -28.13 17.69 -11.43
N LEU A 906 -29.13 18.51 -11.76
CA LEU A 906 -30.39 18.09 -12.38
C LEU A 906 -30.17 17.25 -13.65
N ALA A 907 -29.17 17.65 -14.46
CA ALA A 907 -28.79 16.97 -15.69
C ALA A 907 -28.42 15.49 -15.48
N ILE A 908 -27.76 15.15 -14.37
CA ILE A 908 -27.34 13.79 -14.07
C ILE A 908 -28.57 12.94 -13.75
N LYS A 909 -29.42 13.41 -12.83
CA LYS A 909 -30.65 12.72 -12.45
C LYS A 909 -31.55 12.51 -13.67
N TYR A 910 -31.79 13.57 -14.44
CA TYR A 910 -32.68 13.52 -15.59
C TYR A 910 -32.20 12.54 -16.67
N MET A 911 -30.90 12.53 -16.99
CA MET A 911 -30.36 11.60 -17.98
C MET A 911 -30.30 10.15 -17.46
N PHE A 912 -30.03 9.95 -16.17
CA PHE A 912 -30.02 8.61 -15.58
C PHE A 912 -31.42 8.00 -15.50
N ASP A 913 -32.42 8.80 -15.14
CA ASP A 913 -33.83 8.39 -15.19
C ASP A 913 -34.25 8.03 -16.63
N PHE A 914 -33.84 8.83 -17.62
CA PHE A 914 -34.06 8.50 -19.02
C PHE A 914 -33.44 7.13 -19.40
N LEU A 915 -32.19 6.86 -19.01
CA LEU A 915 -31.54 5.57 -19.29
C LEU A 915 -32.25 4.40 -18.59
N ASP A 916 -32.71 4.61 -17.36
CA ASP A 916 -33.49 3.62 -16.61
C ASP A 916 -34.82 3.35 -17.33
N GLU A 917 -35.56 4.39 -17.75
CA GLU A 917 -36.79 4.24 -18.55
C GLU A 917 -36.56 3.52 -19.88
N GLN A 918 -35.45 3.81 -20.58
CA GLN A 918 -35.14 3.12 -21.83
C GLN A 918 -34.89 1.62 -21.60
N ALA A 919 -34.21 1.26 -20.51
CA ALA A 919 -34.01 -0.13 -20.12
C ALA A 919 -35.34 -0.82 -19.77
N ASP A 920 -36.22 -0.15 -19.03
CA ASP A 920 -37.55 -0.69 -18.65
C ASP A 920 -38.44 -0.92 -19.87
N LYS A 921 -38.48 0.04 -20.80
CA LYS A 921 -39.23 -0.07 -22.07
C LYS A 921 -38.80 -1.28 -22.91
N ARG A 922 -37.57 -1.76 -22.76
CA ARG A 922 -37.01 -2.92 -23.48
C ARG A 922 -36.87 -4.16 -22.59
N GLN A 923 -37.49 -4.14 -21.40
CA GLN A 923 -37.52 -5.27 -20.45
C GLN A 923 -36.11 -5.76 -20.03
N ILE A 924 -35.14 -4.85 -19.96
CA ILE A 924 -33.79 -5.17 -19.48
C ILE A 924 -33.79 -5.09 -17.94
N SER A 925 -33.80 -6.24 -17.29
CA SER A 925 -33.78 -6.37 -15.83
C SER A 925 -32.38 -6.48 -15.21
N ASP A 926 -31.33 -6.72 -16.02
CA ASP A 926 -29.95 -6.83 -15.55
C ASP A 926 -29.43 -5.46 -15.05
N PRO A 927 -29.18 -5.28 -13.73
CA PRO A 927 -28.70 -4.01 -13.18
C PRO A 927 -27.31 -3.62 -13.69
N ASP A 928 -26.47 -4.58 -14.11
CA ASP A 928 -25.16 -4.29 -14.67
C ASP A 928 -25.26 -3.54 -16.00
N VAL A 929 -26.30 -3.80 -16.79
CA VAL A 929 -26.51 -3.10 -18.07
C VAL A 929 -26.77 -1.62 -17.79
N ARG A 930 -27.66 -1.32 -16.84
CA ARG A 930 -27.96 0.05 -16.40
C ARG A 930 -26.73 0.73 -15.82
N HIS A 931 -25.99 0.03 -14.96
CA HIS A 931 -24.72 0.52 -14.42
C HIS A 931 -23.74 0.87 -15.56
N THR A 932 -23.59 -0.03 -16.53
CA THR A 932 -22.67 0.16 -17.66
C THR A 932 -23.11 1.35 -18.52
N TRP A 933 -24.40 1.53 -18.80
CA TRP A 933 -24.90 2.67 -19.56
C TRP A 933 -24.63 4.00 -18.84
N LYS A 934 -24.86 4.05 -17.52
CA LYS A 934 -24.56 5.22 -16.68
C LYS A 934 -23.05 5.55 -16.65
N SER A 935 -22.20 4.54 -16.48
CA SER A 935 -20.74 4.70 -16.53
C SER A 935 -20.26 5.18 -17.91
N ASN A 936 -20.76 4.57 -18.98
CA ASN A 936 -20.41 4.89 -20.36
C ASN A 936 -20.90 6.27 -20.79
N CYS A 937 -21.99 6.80 -20.22
CA CYS A 937 -22.57 8.07 -20.65
C CYS A 937 -21.92 9.29 -19.97
N LEU A 938 -21.55 9.17 -18.68
CA LEU A 938 -21.10 10.30 -17.89
C LEU A 938 -19.64 10.14 -17.39
N PRO A 939 -19.30 9.25 -16.42
CA PRO A 939 -17.94 9.10 -15.92
C PRO A 939 -16.88 8.90 -17.01
N LEU A 940 -17.10 7.95 -17.91
CA LEU A 940 -16.09 7.57 -18.91
C LEU A 940 -15.94 8.57 -20.07
N ARG A 941 -16.85 9.56 -20.18
CA ARG A 941 -16.85 10.54 -21.28
C ARG A 941 -16.53 11.94 -20.79
N PHE A 942 -17.25 12.39 -19.78
CA PHE A 942 -17.10 13.73 -19.23
C PHE A 942 -15.98 13.77 -18.20
N TRP A 943 -16.09 12.99 -17.13
CA TRP A 943 -15.16 13.07 -15.99
C TRP A 943 -13.75 12.62 -16.36
N VAL A 944 -13.58 11.51 -17.05
CA VAL A 944 -12.25 11.06 -17.54
C VAL A 944 -11.58 12.14 -18.39
N ASN A 945 -12.34 12.81 -19.25
CA ASN A 945 -11.79 13.86 -20.11
C ASN A 945 -11.35 15.08 -19.30
N VAL A 946 -12.13 15.50 -18.30
CA VAL A 946 -11.79 16.62 -17.41
C VAL A 946 -10.61 16.28 -16.50
N ILE A 947 -10.56 15.06 -15.94
CA ILE A 947 -9.43 14.58 -15.10
C ILE A 947 -8.13 14.54 -15.90
N LYS A 948 -8.17 14.00 -17.12
CA LYS A 948 -6.99 13.94 -17.99
C LYS A 948 -6.58 15.33 -18.52
N ASN A 949 -7.54 16.24 -18.67
CA ASN A 949 -7.33 17.57 -19.25
C ASN A 949 -7.83 18.68 -18.31
N PRO A 950 -7.20 18.89 -17.14
CA PRO A 950 -7.60 19.95 -16.22
C PRO A 950 -7.41 21.34 -16.85
N GLN A 951 -6.54 21.50 -17.85
CA GLN A 951 -6.41 22.73 -18.62
C GLN A 951 -7.66 23.06 -19.46
N PHE A 952 -8.65 22.16 -19.56
CA PHE A 952 -9.95 22.52 -20.12
C PHE A 952 -10.79 23.35 -19.16
N VAL A 953 -10.58 23.19 -17.84
CA VAL A 953 -11.34 23.86 -16.78
C VAL A 953 -10.56 25.06 -16.21
N PHE A 954 -9.24 24.96 -16.14
CA PHE A 954 -8.37 25.97 -15.53
C PHE A 954 -7.38 26.56 -16.53
N ASP A 955 -7.00 27.81 -16.30
CA ASP A 955 -5.91 28.46 -17.02
C ASP A 955 -4.55 28.07 -16.43
N ILE A 956 -4.12 26.88 -16.81
CA ILE A 956 -2.90 26.22 -16.33
C ILE A 956 -2.12 25.62 -17.50
N HIS A 957 -0.81 25.42 -17.29
CA HIS A 957 0.03 24.63 -18.19
C HIS A 957 0.11 23.19 -17.72
N LYS A 958 -0.10 22.24 -18.63
CA LYS A 958 0.00 20.80 -18.35
C LYS A 958 1.28 20.26 -18.99
N SER A 959 2.27 19.97 -18.16
CA SER A 959 3.53 19.35 -18.60
C SER A 959 3.33 17.88 -19.05
N SER A 960 4.31 17.34 -19.79
CA SER A 960 4.27 15.93 -20.22
C SER A 960 4.22 14.93 -19.06
N ILE A 961 4.91 15.21 -17.95
CA ILE A 961 4.91 14.30 -16.79
C ILE A 961 3.58 14.38 -16.04
N THR A 962 3.02 15.59 -15.88
CA THR A 962 1.70 15.78 -15.27
C THR A 962 0.60 15.07 -16.07
N ASP A 963 0.64 15.13 -17.41
CA ASP A 963 -0.30 14.38 -18.27
C ASP A 963 -0.21 12.87 -18.07
N ALA A 964 1.00 12.32 -17.94
CA ALA A 964 1.21 10.90 -17.69
C ALA A 964 0.63 10.48 -16.33
N CYS A 965 0.85 11.26 -15.28
CA CYS A 965 0.30 11.00 -13.95
C CYS A 965 -1.23 11.12 -13.89
N LEU A 966 -1.81 12.15 -14.52
CA LEU A 966 -3.26 12.29 -14.62
C LEU A 966 -3.89 11.17 -15.45
N SER A 967 -3.18 10.62 -16.44
CA SER A 967 -3.65 9.46 -17.21
C SER A 967 -3.73 8.19 -16.35
N VAL A 968 -2.80 8.01 -15.39
CA VAL A 968 -2.87 6.92 -14.40
C VAL A 968 -4.11 7.09 -13.52
N VAL A 969 -4.33 8.28 -12.96
CA VAL A 969 -5.51 8.57 -12.11
C VAL A 969 -6.81 8.38 -12.90
N ALA A 970 -6.88 8.89 -14.14
CA ALA A 970 -8.03 8.71 -15.01
C ALA A 970 -8.30 7.22 -15.32
N GLN A 971 -7.25 6.40 -15.49
CA GLN A 971 -7.43 4.96 -15.67
C GLN A 971 -7.99 4.29 -14.41
N THR A 972 -7.50 4.67 -13.22
CA THR A 972 -8.07 4.20 -11.95
C THR A 972 -9.53 4.58 -11.80
N PHE A 973 -9.90 5.81 -12.17
CA PHE A 973 -11.29 6.27 -12.20
C PHE A 973 -12.17 5.43 -13.14
N MET A 974 -11.65 5.10 -14.34
CA MET A 974 -12.34 4.21 -15.28
C MET A 974 -12.54 2.80 -14.74
N ASP A 975 -11.50 2.22 -14.15
CA ASP A 975 -11.56 0.86 -13.57
C ASP A 975 -12.55 0.78 -12.39
N SER A 976 -12.72 1.88 -11.65
CA SER A 976 -13.72 2.04 -10.58
C SER A 976 -15.16 2.03 -11.09
N CYS A 977 -15.39 2.37 -12.36
CA CYS A 977 -16.71 2.37 -12.99
C CYS A 977 -17.07 1.03 -13.66
N SER A 978 -16.20 0.02 -13.59
CA SER A 978 -16.41 -1.29 -14.23
C SER A 978 -17.15 -2.28 -13.32
N THR A 979 -18.09 -3.03 -13.88
CA THR A 979 -18.76 -4.15 -13.19
C THR A 979 -17.94 -5.45 -13.21
N SER A 980 -16.87 -5.53 -14.01
CA SER A 980 -16.05 -6.74 -14.12
C SER A 980 -15.13 -6.94 -12.92
N GLU A 981 -15.02 -8.17 -12.42
CA GLU A 981 -14.03 -8.52 -11.38
C GLU A 981 -12.59 -8.26 -11.83
N HIS A 982 -11.77 -7.77 -10.91
CA HIS A 982 -10.38 -7.44 -11.18
C HIS A 982 -9.50 -8.70 -11.03
N ARG A 983 -9.07 -9.28 -12.15
CA ARG A 983 -8.06 -10.34 -12.17
C ARG A 983 -6.68 -9.71 -12.28
N LEU A 984 -5.96 -9.65 -11.17
CA LEU A 984 -4.59 -9.15 -11.12
C LEU A 984 -3.61 -10.32 -11.24
N GLY A 985 -2.56 -10.12 -12.03
CA GLY A 985 -1.47 -11.07 -12.23
C GLY A 985 -0.17 -10.34 -12.51
N LYS A 986 0.94 -11.08 -12.65
CA LYS A 986 2.27 -10.50 -12.90
C LYS A 986 2.34 -9.63 -14.15
N ASP A 987 1.50 -9.92 -15.15
CA ASP A 987 1.43 -9.17 -16.42
C ASP A 987 0.40 -8.02 -16.39
N SER A 988 -0.19 -7.73 -15.24
CA SER A 988 -1.11 -6.60 -15.10
C SER A 988 -0.36 -5.27 -15.21
N PRO A 989 -0.91 -4.28 -15.94
CA PRO A 989 -0.32 -2.95 -16.03
C PRO A 989 -0.03 -2.33 -14.66
N SER A 990 1.11 -1.63 -14.53
CA SER A 990 1.59 -1.10 -13.25
C SER A 990 0.63 -0.13 -12.59
N ASN A 991 -0.11 0.68 -13.36
CA ASN A 991 -1.18 1.53 -12.83
C ASN A 991 -2.32 0.74 -12.18
N LYS A 992 -2.66 -0.46 -12.71
CA LYS A 992 -3.67 -1.34 -12.10
C LYS A 992 -3.17 -2.00 -10.83
N LEU A 993 -1.89 -2.38 -10.79
CA LEU A 993 -1.25 -2.90 -9.58
C LEU A 993 -1.15 -1.83 -8.49
N LEU A 994 -0.87 -0.59 -8.86
CA LEU A 994 -0.66 0.53 -7.95
C LEU A 994 -1.91 0.90 -7.13
N TYR A 995 -3.10 0.84 -7.75
CA TYR A 995 -4.40 1.14 -7.12
C TYR A 995 -5.27 -0.10 -6.86
N ALA A 996 -4.70 -1.31 -6.95
CA ALA A 996 -5.42 -2.58 -6.82
C ALA A 996 -6.25 -2.70 -5.53
N LYS A 997 -5.73 -2.19 -4.42
CA LYS A 997 -6.37 -2.24 -3.10
C LYS A 997 -7.49 -1.20 -2.93
N ASP A 998 -7.46 -0.11 -3.70
CA ASP A 998 -8.40 1.01 -3.55
C ASP A 998 -9.61 0.87 -4.48
N ILE A 999 -9.44 0.26 -5.66
CA ILE A 999 -10.49 0.10 -6.67
C ILE A 999 -11.77 -0.58 -6.14
N PRO A 1000 -11.71 -1.63 -5.30
CA PRO A 1000 -12.93 -2.20 -4.70
C PRO A 1000 -13.73 -1.18 -3.88
N ASN A 1001 -13.06 -0.30 -3.13
CA ASN A 1001 -13.72 0.75 -2.35
C ASN A 1001 -14.37 1.77 -3.29
N TYR A 1002 -13.67 2.23 -4.31
CA TYR A 1002 -14.24 3.16 -5.29
C TYR A 1002 -15.43 2.57 -6.06
N LYS A 1003 -15.39 1.28 -6.42
CA LYS A 1003 -16.55 0.58 -7.01
C LYS A 1003 -17.77 0.66 -6.11
N SER A 1004 -17.60 0.44 -4.80
CA SER A 1004 -18.69 0.56 -3.83
C SER A 1004 -19.28 1.99 -3.78
N TRP A 1005 -18.45 3.02 -3.99
CA TRP A 1005 -18.91 4.41 -4.08
C TRP A 1005 -19.73 4.64 -5.34
N VAL A 1006 -19.29 4.13 -6.49
CA VAL A 1006 -20.02 4.24 -7.76
C VAL A 1006 -21.38 3.53 -7.69
N GLU A 1007 -21.41 2.30 -7.16
CA GLU A 1007 -22.65 1.54 -6.97
C GLU A 1007 -23.62 2.27 -6.04
N ARG A 1008 -23.10 2.83 -4.93
CA ARG A 1008 -23.88 3.65 -4.01
C ARG A 1008 -24.40 4.91 -4.70
N TYR A 1009 -23.57 5.61 -5.45
CA TYR A 1009 -23.92 6.82 -6.17
C TYR A 1009 -25.09 6.58 -7.12
N TYR A 1010 -25.02 5.56 -7.97
CA TYR A 1010 -26.11 5.23 -8.90
C TYR A 1010 -27.40 4.81 -8.20
N ARG A 1011 -27.29 4.04 -7.10
CA ARG A 1011 -28.44 3.63 -6.30
C ARG A 1011 -29.09 4.83 -5.61
N ASP A 1012 -28.30 5.74 -5.06
CA ASP A 1012 -28.81 6.89 -4.33
C ASP A 1012 -29.46 7.90 -5.30
N ILE A 1013 -28.92 8.08 -6.52
CA ILE A 1013 -29.58 8.86 -7.59
C ILE A 1013 -30.92 8.25 -7.99
N ALA A 1014 -30.99 6.93 -8.14
CA ALA A 1014 -32.24 6.25 -8.52
C ALA A 1014 -33.34 6.45 -7.46
N LYS A 1015 -32.98 6.61 -6.19
CA LYS A 1015 -33.91 6.88 -5.08
C LYS A 1015 -34.39 8.34 -5.01
N LEU A 1016 -33.71 9.27 -5.66
CA LEU A 1016 -34.14 10.67 -5.69
C LEU A 1016 -35.47 10.81 -6.44
N PRO A 1017 -36.32 11.79 -6.07
CA PRO A 1017 -37.54 12.10 -6.81
C PRO A 1017 -37.25 12.32 -8.30
N SER A 1018 -38.13 11.83 -9.17
CA SER A 1018 -38.03 12.10 -10.60
C SER A 1018 -38.23 13.59 -10.87
N ILE A 1019 -37.46 14.11 -11.83
CA ILE A 1019 -37.57 15.52 -12.26
C ILE A 1019 -38.67 15.59 -13.31
N SER A 1020 -39.62 16.51 -13.13
CA SER A 1020 -40.66 16.71 -14.14
C SER A 1020 -40.08 17.34 -15.40
N ASP A 1021 -40.63 17.02 -16.57
CA ASP A 1021 -40.21 17.65 -17.83
C ASP A 1021 -40.35 19.19 -17.77
N GLN A 1022 -41.36 19.70 -17.06
CA GLN A 1022 -41.57 21.14 -16.88
C GLN A 1022 -40.43 21.80 -16.07
N ASP A 1023 -39.99 21.18 -14.98
CA ASP A 1023 -38.89 21.72 -14.15
C ASP A 1023 -37.55 21.66 -14.91
N MET A 1024 -37.33 20.57 -15.65
CA MET A 1024 -36.13 20.43 -16.47
C MET A 1024 -36.12 21.45 -17.63
N ASP A 1025 -37.26 21.66 -18.30
CA ASP A 1025 -37.39 22.66 -19.36
C ASP A 1025 -37.16 24.08 -18.80
N ALA A 1026 -37.70 24.41 -17.62
CA ALA A 1026 -37.45 25.70 -16.98
C ALA A 1026 -35.94 25.91 -16.69
N TYR A 1027 -35.26 24.88 -16.21
CA TYR A 1027 -33.81 24.91 -16.00
C TYR A 1027 -33.03 25.10 -17.33
N LEU A 1028 -33.40 24.36 -18.38
CA LEU A 1028 -32.74 24.41 -19.69
C LEU A 1028 -32.97 25.76 -20.41
N VAL A 1029 -34.16 26.35 -20.27
CA VAL A 1029 -34.46 27.70 -20.78
C VAL A 1029 -33.59 28.73 -20.08
N GLU A 1030 -33.38 28.62 -18.77
CA GLU A 1030 -32.48 29.53 -18.04
C GLU A 1030 -31.02 29.35 -18.49
N GLN A 1031 -30.55 28.11 -18.68
CA GLN A 1031 -29.20 27.87 -19.24
C GLN A 1031 -29.04 28.45 -20.65
N SER A 1032 -30.07 28.33 -21.49
CA SER A 1032 -30.12 28.92 -22.83
C SER A 1032 -30.07 30.43 -22.79
N ARG A 1033 -30.75 31.06 -21.83
CA ARG A 1033 -30.76 32.51 -21.63
C ARG A 1033 -29.40 33.02 -21.16
N LEU A 1034 -28.76 32.33 -20.23
CA LEU A 1034 -27.46 32.72 -19.68
C LEU A 1034 -26.33 32.65 -20.71
N HIS A 1035 -26.39 31.68 -21.64
CA HIS A 1035 -25.29 31.36 -22.54
C HIS A 1035 -25.63 31.48 -24.03
N GLY A 1036 -26.79 32.02 -24.38
CA GLY A 1036 -27.28 32.08 -25.76
C GLY A 1036 -26.43 32.93 -26.72
N THR A 1037 -25.59 33.83 -26.20
CA THR A 1037 -24.69 34.69 -26.98
C THR A 1037 -23.24 34.23 -26.96
N GLU A 1038 -22.94 33.08 -26.35
CA GLU A 1038 -21.56 32.57 -26.23
C GLU A 1038 -21.00 32.04 -27.55
N PHE A 1039 -21.86 31.70 -28.50
CA PHE A 1039 -21.46 31.19 -29.82
C PHE A 1039 -22.19 31.94 -30.93
N ASN A 1040 -21.49 32.21 -32.03
CA ASN A 1040 -22.13 32.76 -33.21
C ASN A 1040 -22.87 31.64 -33.96
N THR A 1041 -24.20 31.66 -33.89
CA THR A 1041 -25.06 30.66 -34.53
C THR A 1041 -24.86 30.64 -36.04
N LEU A 1042 -24.69 31.79 -36.71
CA LEU A 1042 -24.51 31.85 -38.17
C LEU A 1042 -23.18 31.22 -38.59
N SER A 1043 -22.10 31.47 -37.85
CA SER A 1043 -20.80 30.83 -38.09
C SER A 1043 -20.89 29.31 -37.93
N ALA A 1044 -21.57 28.83 -36.89
CA ALA A 1044 -21.80 27.39 -36.70
C ALA A 1044 -22.64 26.77 -37.83
N LEU A 1045 -23.67 27.48 -38.30
CA LEU A 1045 -24.51 27.05 -39.42
C LEU A 1045 -23.75 27.01 -40.74
N SER A 1046 -22.85 27.96 -40.98
CA SER A 1046 -21.99 27.99 -42.16
C SER A 1046 -21.08 26.75 -42.21
N GLU A 1047 -20.44 26.41 -41.08
CA GLU A 1047 -19.63 25.20 -40.96
C GLU A 1047 -20.49 23.92 -41.10
N LEU A 1048 -21.72 23.89 -40.56
CA LEU A 1048 -22.64 22.77 -40.77
C LEU A 1048 -23.09 22.62 -42.22
N TYR A 1049 -23.24 23.73 -42.93
CA TYR A 1049 -23.68 23.73 -44.32
C TYR A 1049 -22.68 23.01 -45.24
N PHE A 1050 -21.39 22.95 -44.87
CA PHE A 1050 -20.42 22.10 -45.56
C PHE A 1050 -20.91 20.65 -45.73
N TYR A 1051 -21.53 20.09 -44.69
CA TYR A 1051 -22.06 18.72 -44.72
C TYR A 1051 -23.34 18.60 -45.56
N ILE A 1052 -24.17 19.64 -45.60
CA ILE A 1052 -25.32 19.72 -46.51
C ILE A 1052 -24.84 19.69 -47.96
N ASN A 1053 -23.79 20.45 -48.29
CA ASN A 1053 -23.25 20.48 -49.65
C ASN A 1053 -22.57 19.15 -50.04
N LYS A 1054 -21.85 18.54 -49.09
CA LYS A 1054 -21.13 17.27 -49.31
C LYS A 1054 -22.07 16.07 -49.53
N TYR A 1055 -23.20 16.03 -48.83
CA TYR A 1055 -24.16 14.91 -48.85
C TYR A 1055 -25.53 15.32 -49.37
N LYS A 1056 -25.54 16.28 -50.31
CA LYS A 1056 -26.75 16.95 -50.79
C LYS A 1056 -27.80 15.97 -51.30
N GLU A 1057 -27.41 15.06 -52.19
CA GLU A 1057 -28.33 14.14 -52.88
C GLU A 1057 -28.93 13.11 -51.92
N GLU A 1058 -28.13 12.59 -50.99
CA GLU A 1058 -28.56 11.64 -49.97
C GLU A 1058 -29.58 12.29 -49.02
N ILE A 1059 -29.32 13.53 -48.57
CA ILE A 1059 -30.21 14.28 -47.68
C ILE A 1059 -31.53 14.60 -48.37
N LEU A 1060 -31.50 15.10 -49.61
CA LEU A 1060 -32.73 15.39 -50.36
C LEU A 1060 -33.56 14.13 -50.63
N THR A 1061 -32.88 13.02 -50.90
CA THR A 1061 -33.53 11.72 -51.09
C THR A 1061 -34.16 11.21 -49.78
N ALA A 1062 -33.48 11.34 -48.65
CA ALA A 1062 -34.03 10.93 -47.35
C ALA A 1062 -35.26 11.76 -46.95
N LEU A 1063 -35.23 13.08 -47.18
CA LEU A 1063 -36.36 13.97 -46.94
C LEU A 1063 -37.57 13.67 -47.83
N ASP A 1064 -37.36 13.13 -49.02
CA ASP A 1064 -38.45 12.72 -49.92
C ASP A 1064 -39.00 11.33 -49.58
N ARG A 1065 -38.21 10.47 -48.95
CA ARG A 1065 -38.67 9.15 -48.49
C ARG A 1065 -39.58 9.26 -47.27
N ASP A 1066 -39.26 10.15 -46.33
CA ASP A 1066 -40.02 10.33 -45.09
C ASP A 1066 -41.39 11.03 -45.31
N GLY A 1067 -42.47 10.41 -44.81
CA GLY A 1067 -43.83 10.88 -45.03
C GLY A 1067 -44.14 12.23 -44.38
N TYR A 1068 -43.55 12.51 -43.21
CA TYR A 1068 -43.72 13.79 -42.52
C TYR A 1068 -42.96 14.91 -43.27
N CYS A 1069 -41.71 14.63 -43.66
CA CYS A 1069 -40.87 15.58 -44.40
C CYS A 1069 -41.51 16.01 -45.72
N ARG A 1070 -42.14 15.07 -46.45
CA ARG A 1070 -42.95 15.39 -47.64
C ARG A 1070 -44.14 16.28 -47.32
N LYS A 1071 -44.95 15.92 -46.31
CA LYS A 1071 -46.15 16.68 -45.91
C LYS A 1071 -45.83 18.13 -45.54
N HIS A 1072 -44.67 18.37 -44.92
CA HIS A 1072 -44.21 19.69 -44.50
C HIS A 1072 -43.30 20.40 -45.52
N LYS A 1073 -43.14 19.83 -46.73
CA LYS A 1073 -42.34 20.38 -47.84
C LYS A 1073 -40.89 20.72 -47.43
N LEU A 1074 -40.28 19.90 -46.57
CA LEU A 1074 -38.94 20.18 -46.02
C LEU A 1074 -37.85 20.09 -47.09
N ARG A 1075 -38.00 19.17 -48.05
CA ARG A 1075 -37.12 19.07 -49.23
C ARG A 1075 -37.04 20.39 -50.00
N HIS A 1076 -38.19 20.97 -50.36
CA HIS A 1076 -38.24 22.22 -51.13
C HIS A 1076 -37.61 23.38 -50.33
N LYS A 1077 -37.82 23.43 -49.01
CA LYS A 1077 -37.19 24.45 -48.17
C LYS A 1077 -35.66 24.33 -48.14
N LEU A 1078 -35.13 23.10 -48.13
CA LEU A 1078 -33.69 22.86 -48.20
C LEU A 1078 -33.14 23.23 -49.58
N GLU A 1079 -33.81 22.85 -50.68
CA GLU A 1079 -33.42 23.24 -52.04
C GLU A 1079 -33.42 24.78 -52.21
N GLN A 1080 -34.39 25.47 -51.61
CA GLN A 1080 -34.41 26.93 -51.58
C GLN A 1080 -33.20 27.52 -50.85
N ALA A 1081 -32.82 26.97 -49.69
CA ALA A 1081 -31.62 27.39 -48.97
C ALA A 1081 -30.34 27.14 -49.80
N ILE A 1082 -30.24 25.97 -50.45
CA ILE A 1082 -29.10 25.62 -51.31
C ILE A 1082 -28.98 26.58 -52.49
N ASN A 1083 -30.09 26.90 -53.15
CA ASN A 1083 -30.10 27.84 -54.28
C ASN A 1083 -29.71 29.27 -53.87
N LEU A 1084 -30.08 29.69 -52.65
CA LEU A 1084 -29.68 30.99 -52.11
C LEU A 1084 -28.19 31.04 -51.72
N MET A 1085 -27.61 29.91 -51.31
CA MET A 1085 -26.17 29.79 -51.05
C MET A 1085 -25.32 29.83 -52.33
N SER A 1086 -25.85 29.35 -53.46
CA SER A 1086 -25.16 29.33 -54.76
C SER A 1086 -25.48 30.52 -55.66
N GLY A 1087 -26.55 31.27 -55.37
CA GLY A 1087 -26.92 32.47 -56.12
C GLY A 1087 -25.85 33.55 -55.98
N SER A 1088 -25.19 33.89 -57.08
CA SER A 1088 -24.48 35.18 -57.20
C SER A 1088 -25.54 36.29 -57.20
N SER A 1089 -25.18 37.42 -56.60
CA SER A 1089 -25.97 38.66 -56.61
C SER A 1089 -26.43 39.03 -58.00
#